data_AF-A0A1V9Z372-F1
#
_entry.id   AF-A0A1V9Z372-F1
#
_cell.length_a   1.000
_cell.length_b   1.000
_cell.length_c   1.000
_cell.angle_alpha   90.00
_cell.angle_beta   90.00
_cell.angle_gamma   90.00
#
_symmetry.space_group_name_H-M   'P 1'
#
loop_
_entity.id
_entity.type
_entity.pdbx_description
1 polymer ?
#
loop_
_entity_poly.entity_id
_entity_poly.type
_entity_poly.pdbx_seq_one_letter_code
_entity_poly.pdbx_strand_id
1 'polypeptide(L)'
;MLRTFYGCATLSADWSGDYEEKSAGWFELFLDLIMVAACASVADALKEDVSVDGFAHFFCMSFLYVSCWQMYTLFNARYSETSLLHYAFLYLFLVGLGTMILASQPSQTFTLGFLCLRAALVSMKLSVYAALPRARCKLQIDIALQVAAMLLLVLSLCFPSSWTLPLYLAGVGLEFIVNLGVVVFRWFATTHIPINIDHMNEREGCLVMVAIGESVVSAVINSRGLTLTPRYFVAMHMSLLVIFSLAIFYFALQPPRKYHALRRSYAAGFAFSYLHFLLIPTLLVVGVGTKLVSHALLAGAPLDTGAVWLFFGAISAAMAQMLVIRLLHFGGRQPSAQDPPCVKRIKYAWWGLFVVWPILFLLAAAALTRDTSTVDPLVALGVADAAVFVWLLSETAIMHALATSGHGHIDGLLVEGAPLMQPAMLRTFRSQPRLSADWSGDYEEKSAEWFELFLDLVMVAACANVAEKLKDEFTADGLVAFILICCLYVSSWHAYTHFHGRFSESSLVHYVFLYLLLVGLGSMVLSSEPGPRFSVGLLGVRVALLLMNGAVYRALPASRKRLGVEMVILLGSCLALGLAIAWPAFTTQCYVAMLVLEIPIQLEIRVRHWFVAPENGIPINVEHVHDREGSLVLVALGEAVVSTVVNSRHFRGPLPARFYVLMQLSLLVTFALALFYFSLPPPRETHAVQRSVRRASCFALLHVLLLPTILALGVSYKFAADAVLGDRPLEPQYVYLLFGTMALIMLFVFLLRWLHFWGVQPASDHPILIKRVMFAWWVLMTIWPLLPIAAAFVLVTADGVDPLVALATAAVCVVVWVLSETAVMNHLALLGDDRQVGDLTSLGLVDGAVLIVGDGNFSYAAAFVRNLHPSVEVVATSLDTAEELARMYPGSTEKLTELRRPNVTVLHDFNATKLETYGHLLGTRAFDRIVFNFPHYAEGGNKRNKIHKHRQLLTQFFTSCPHVLAPDGQVWVTLCAGQGGTPAETIVRAFGDTWQVASCAATAGFMLYHVHETPVDALFELGYNSVGHRLQEKAFRTAAALTHVFVLESLGETAFFPLTWSRDISFWINDGFSEAKLLPVLQTIFGPRVTINFEKIDEYVNEAGRQAYGYRLTLSSSTMSLSKEYINSKCDEVVDALDVHVW
;
A
#
# COMPACT_ATOMS: atom_id res chain seq x y z
N MET A 1 5.40 13.07 -9.52
CA MET A 1 6.09 11.97 -8.82
C MET A 1 7.32 11.57 -9.62
N LEU A 2 8.50 12.00 -9.19
CA LEU A 2 9.76 11.77 -9.89
C LEU A 2 10.71 11.09 -8.89
N ARG A 3 11.25 9.91 -9.22
CA ARG A 3 12.29 9.28 -8.38
C ARG A 3 13.55 10.13 -8.49
N THR A 4 13.95 10.76 -7.39
CA THR A 4 15.16 11.59 -7.28
C THR A 4 16.30 10.80 -6.66
N PHE A 5 17.52 11.33 -6.75
CA PHE A 5 18.68 10.72 -6.09
C PHE A 5 18.58 10.81 -4.56
N TYR A 6 18.06 11.93 -4.05
CA TYR A 6 17.80 12.20 -2.64
C TYR A 6 16.33 12.58 -2.47
N GLY A 7 15.70 12.07 -1.41
CA GLY A 7 14.28 12.28 -1.13
C GLY A 7 14.09 13.03 0.18
N CYS A 8 12.86 13.55 0.36
CA CYS A 8 12.45 14.16 1.60
C CYS A 8 11.73 13.09 2.43
N ALA A 9 12.44 12.55 3.43
CA ALA A 9 11.85 11.57 4.32
C ALA A 9 10.68 12.21 5.10
N THR A 10 9.59 11.48 5.26
CA THR A 10 8.39 11.93 5.99
C THR A 10 7.99 10.94 7.07
N LEU A 11 7.19 11.38 8.05
CA LEU A 11 6.60 10.48 9.04
C LEU A 11 5.43 9.71 8.42
N SER A 12 5.33 8.40 8.69
CA SER A 12 4.26 7.54 8.18
C SER A 12 2.96 7.57 9.00
N ALA A 13 2.97 8.28 10.12
CA ALA A 13 1.82 8.43 11.00
C ALA A 13 1.97 9.71 11.84
N ASP A 14 0.87 10.10 12.48
CA ASP A 14 0.83 11.18 13.46
C ASP A 14 0.20 10.70 14.79
N TRP A 15 0.20 11.57 15.79
CA TRP A 15 -0.45 11.31 17.09
C TRP A 15 -1.94 11.65 17.10
N SER A 16 -2.47 12.29 16.05
CA SER A 16 -3.91 12.59 15.96
C SER A 16 -4.70 11.29 15.80
N GLY A 17 -4.08 10.29 15.14
CA GLY A 17 -4.70 9.01 14.85
C GLY A 17 -5.56 9.05 13.58
N ASP A 18 -5.58 10.18 12.88
CA ASP A 18 -6.24 10.43 11.60
C ASP A 18 -5.19 10.53 10.49
N TYR A 19 -4.32 9.51 10.41
CA TYR A 19 -3.39 9.33 9.29
C TYR A 19 -3.96 8.34 8.28
N GLU A 20 -3.58 8.49 7.00
CA GLU A 20 -3.94 7.57 5.92
C GLU A 20 -3.52 6.14 6.23
N GLU A 21 -4.40 5.20 5.90
CA GLU A 21 -4.07 3.78 5.96
C GLU A 21 -2.90 3.52 5.00
N LYS A 22 -1.83 2.93 5.53
CA LYS A 22 -0.63 2.61 4.76
C LYS A 22 -0.57 1.11 4.60
N SER A 23 -0.60 0.66 3.36
CA SER A 23 -0.44 -0.75 2.99
C SER A 23 1.03 -1.15 2.92
N ALA A 24 1.27 -2.47 2.93
CA ALA A 24 2.62 -3.01 2.78
C ALA A 24 3.23 -2.58 1.43
N GLY A 25 4.41 -1.96 1.47
CA GLY A 25 5.12 -1.60 0.24
C GLY A 25 5.62 -2.81 -0.53
N TRP A 26 5.71 -2.71 -1.85
CA TRP A 26 6.18 -3.78 -2.74
C TRP A 26 7.54 -4.38 -2.33
N PHE A 27 8.47 -3.55 -1.86
CA PHE A 27 9.77 -4.04 -1.41
C PHE A 27 9.76 -4.67 -0.02
N GLU A 28 8.77 -4.35 0.81
CA GLU A 28 8.53 -5.07 2.06
C GLU A 28 7.99 -6.47 1.77
N LEU A 29 7.11 -6.62 0.77
CA LEU A 29 6.68 -7.93 0.27
C LEU A 29 7.81 -8.69 -0.45
N PHE A 30 8.72 -7.99 -1.14
CA PHE A 30 9.92 -8.61 -1.73
C PHE A 30 10.85 -9.17 -0.64
N LEU A 31 11.01 -8.46 0.47
CA LEU A 31 11.72 -8.96 1.65
C LEU A 31 11.05 -10.23 2.20
N ASP A 32 9.73 -10.28 2.25
CA ASP A 32 8.98 -11.45 2.73
C ASP A 32 9.29 -12.70 1.90
N LEU A 33 9.46 -12.57 0.59
CA LEU A 33 9.86 -13.68 -0.28
C LEU A 33 11.26 -14.22 0.05
N ILE A 34 12.20 -13.35 0.40
CA ILE A 34 13.52 -13.78 0.87
C ILE A 34 13.42 -14.44 2.26
N MET A 35 12.51 -13.95 3.12
CA MET A 35 12.24 -14.58 4.41
C MET A 35 11.67 -15.99 4.28
N VAL A 36 10.95 -16.33 3.21
CA VAL A 36 10.54 -17.72 2.94
C VAL A 36 11.75 -18.65 2.87
N ALA A 37 12.86 -18.22 2.23
CA ALA A 37 14.08 -19.01 2.14
C ALA A 37 14.78 -19.18 3.51
N ALA A 38 14.76 -18.14 4.36
CA ALA A 38 15.23 -18.22 5.75
C ALA A 38 14.39 -19.21 6.57
N CYS A 39 13.06 -19.11 6.50
CA CYS A 39 12.13 -20.02 7.16
C CYS A 39 12.37 -21.47 6.73
N ALA A 40 12.50 -21.72 5.43
CA ALA A 40 12.78 -23.06 4.91
C ALA A 40 14.12 -23.61 5.43
N SER A 41 15.17 -22.78 5.46
CA SER A 41 16.49 -23.19 5.97
C SER A 41 16.43 -23.62 7.44
N VAL A 42 15.72 -22.87 8.28
CA VAL A 42 15.63 -23.14 9.72
C VAL A 42 14.71 -24.34 9.98
N ALA A 43 13.60 -24.46 9.24
CA ALA A 43 12.71 -25.62 9.32
C ALA A 43 13.39 -26.93 8.89
N ASP A 44 14.21 -26.91 7.82
CA ASP A 44 14.96 -28.08 7.38
C ASP A 44 16.01 -28.50 8.42
N ALA A 45 16.71 -27.56 9.04
CA ALA A 45 17.66 -27.85 10.12
C ALA A 45 16.99 -28.56 11.32
N LEU A 46 15.78 -28.13 11.72
CA LEU A 46 15.03 -28.80 12.79
C LEU A 46 14.53 -30.19 12.37
N LYS A 47 14.17 -30.38 11.10
CA LYS A 47 13.77 -31.69 10.57
C LYS A 47 14.93 -32.70 10.67
N GLU A 48 16.16 -32.25 10.44
CA GLU A 48 17.36 -33.09 10.51
C GLU A 48 17.76 -33.43 11.96
N ASP A 49 17.57 -32.51 12.91
CA ASP A 49 17.88 -32.71 14.33
C ASP A 49 16.70 -32.30 15.23
N VAL A 50 15.86 -33.29 15.57
CA VAL A 50 14.70 -33.13 16.46
C VAL A 50 15.08 -33.24 17.95
N SER A 51 16.36 -33.11 18.30
CA SER A 51 16.81 -33.09 19.69
C SER A 51 16.45 -31.78 20.41
N VAL A 52 16.64 -31.75 21.73
CA VAL A 52 16.47 -30.53 22.54
C VAL A 52 17.45 -29.43 22.08
N ASP A 53 18.67 -29.81 21.71
CA ASP A 53 19.69 -28.89 21.22
C ASP A 53 19.33 -28.35 19.83
N GLY A 54 18.86 -29.22 18.93
CA GLY A 54 18.34 -28.84 17.62
C GLY A 54 17.15 -27.87 17.73
N PHE A 55 16.24 -28.10 18.67
CA PHE A 55 15.13 -27.20 18.97
C PHE A 55 15.61 -25.85 19.51
N ALA A 56 16.57 -25.83 20.44
CA ALA A 56 17.15 -24.59 20.96
C ALA A 56 17.84 -23.78 19.85
N HIS A 57 18.60 -24.45 18.99
CA HIS A 57 19.23 -23.82 17.82
C HIS A 57 18.20 -23.24 16.86
N PHE A 58 17.14 -24.00 16.53
CA PHE A 58 16.02 -23.57 15.70
C PHE A 58 15.35 -22.29 16.22
N PHE A 59 15.05 -22.22 17.53
CA PHE A 59 14.44 -21.03 18.13
C PHE A 59 15.38 -19.83 18.08
N CYS A 60 16.67 -20.02 18.37
CA CYS A 60 17.65 -18.94 18.31
C CYS A 60 17.79 -18.38 16.89
N MET A 61 17.93 -19.25 15.88
CA MET A 61 18.06 -18.83 14.48
C MET A 61 16.79 -18.16 13.97
N SER A 62 15.60 -18.72 14.27
CA SER A 62 14.32 -18.11 13.93
C SER A 62 14.19 -16.71 14.53
N PHE A 63 14.57 -16.55 15.80
CA PHE A 63 14.54 -15.27 16.49
C PHE A 63 15.46 -14.23 15.83
N LEU A 64 16.67 -14.62 15.39
CA LEU A 64 17.59 -13.74 14.68
C LEU A 64 17.01 -13.24 13.34
N TYR A 65 16.44 -14.14 12.53
CA TYR A 65 15.84 -13.76 11.24
C TYR A 65 14.60 -12.88 11.43
N VAL A 66 13.70 -13.23 12.35
CA VAL A 66 12.50 -12.42 12.65
C VAL A 66 12.89 -11.05 13.20
N SER A 67 13.94 -10.97 14.02
CA SER A 67 14.48 -9.69 14.50
C SER A 67 14.99 -8.82 13.35
N CYS A 68 15.70 -9.40 12.37
CA CYS A 68 16.16 -8.70 11.18
C CYS A 68 15.00 -8.09 10.38
N TRP A 69 13.97 -8.90 10.14
CA TRP A 69 12.75 -8.46 9.46
C TRP A 69 12.04 -7.34 10.24
N GLN A 70 11.87 -7.51 11.56
CA GLN A 70 11.12 -6.55 12.38
C GLN A 70 11.79 -5.17 12.39
N MET A 71 13.12 -5.09 12.38
CA MET A 71 13.83 -3.82 12.36
C MET A 71 13.52 -2.99 11.10
N TYR A 72 13.39 -3.64 9.94
CA TYR A 72 13.04 -2.97 8.70
C TYR A 72 11.55 -2.58 8.68
N THR A 73 10.66 -3.47 9.10
CA THR A 73 9.23 -3.18 9.27
C THR A 73 8.99 -1.98 10.20
N LEU A 74 9.71 -1.92 11.33
CA LEU A 74 9.62 -0.81 12.29
C LEU A 74 10.19 0.51 11.74
N PHE A 75 11.12 0.46 10.79
CA PHE A 75 11.61 1.64 10.09
C PHE A 75 10.50 2.19 9.18
N ASN A 76 9.92 1.37 8.31
CA ASN A 76 8.86 1.78 7.37
C ASN A 76 7.55 2.13 8.07
N ALA A 77 7.24 1.53 9.21
CA ALA A 77 6.05 1.89 9.98
C ALA A 77 6.14 3.30 10.58
N ARG A 78 7.34 3.90 10.66
CA ARG A 78 7.57 5.25 11.18
C ARG A 78 7.93 6.26 10.10
N TYR A 79 8.67 5.84 9.08
CA TYR A 79 9.23 6.72 8.07
C TYR A 79 8.84 6.28 6.67
N SER A 80 8.56 7.24 5.79
CA SER A 80 8.38 7.01 4.36
C SER A 80 9.49 7.72 3.60
N GLU A 81 10.23 6.99 2.77
CA GLU A 81 11.31 7.53 1.96
C GLU A 81 11.51 6.72 0.68
N THR A 82 11.51 7.39 -0.47
CA THR A 82 11.42 6.75 -1.80
C THR A 82 12.57 7.12 -2.76
N SER A 83 13.67 7.68 -2.24
CA SER A 83 14.83 8.03 -3.06
C SER A 83 15.62 6.82 -3.55
N LEU A 84 16.38 7.01 -4.63
CA LEU A 84 17.31 5.98 -5.10
C LEU A 84 18.34 5.62 -4.03
N LEU A 85 18.79 6.58 -3.20
CA LEU A 85 19.70 6.32 -2.09
C LEU A 85 19.09 5.34 -1.06
N HIS A 86 17.81 5.51 -0.70
CA HIS A 86 17.12 4.57 0.18
C HIS A 86 17.08 3.16 -0.44
N TYR A 87 16.73 3.05 -1.73
CA TYR A 87 16.73 1.76 -2.43
C TYR A 87 18.11 1.12 -2.53
N ALA A 88 19.18 1.92 -2.64
CA ALA A 88 20.55 1.41 -2.60
C ALA A 88 20.90 0.81 -1.22
N PHE A 89 20.51 1.46 -0.13
CA PHE A 89 20.65 0.88 1.22
C PHE A 89 19.76 -0.34 1.41
N LEU A 90 18.55 -0.35 0.84
CA LEU A 90 17.67 -1.51 0.87
C LEU A 90 18.28 -2.71 0.15
N TYR A 91 18.89 -2.48 -1.01
CA TYR A 91 19.65 -3.52 -1.68
C TYR A 91 20.77 -4.09 -0.79
N LEU A 92 21.56 -3.25 -0.11
CA LEU A 92 22.59 -3.71 0.84
C LEU A 92 21.99 -4.51 2.01
N PHE A 93 20.83 -4.11 2.51
CA PHE A 93 20.09 -4.86 3.54
C PHE A 93 19.74 -6.27 3.05
N LEU A 94 19.22 -6.40 1.83
CA LEU A 94 18.86 -7.67 1.22
C LEU A 94 20.09 -8.54 0.90
N VAL A 95 21.22 -7.94 0.50
CA VAL A 95 22.51 -8.62 0.33
C VAL A 95 22.99 -9.22 1.66
N GLY A 96 22.91 -8.45 2.75
CA GLY A 96 23.26 -8.93 4.08
C GLY A 96 22.40 -10.12 4.51
N LEU A 97 21.07 -10.01 4.33
CA LEU A 97 20.13 -11.10 4.64
C LEU A 97 20.36 -12.35 3.77
N GLY A 98 20.53 -12.19 2.46
CA GLY A 98 20.79 -13.29 1.54
C GLY A 98 22.10 -14.02 1.88
N THR A 99 23.14 -13.28 2.27
CA THR A 99 24.42 -13.86 2.72
C THR A 99 24.25 -14.68 4.00
N MET A 100 23.44 -14.21 4.95
CA MET A 100 23.10 -14.97 6.16
C MET A 100 22.34 -16.25 5.84
N ILE A 101 21.39 -16.20 4.90
CA ILE A 101 20.61 -17.37 4.47
C ILE A 101 21.51 -18.41 3.80
N LEU A 102 22.39 -18.00 2.89
CA LEU A 102 23.34 -18.91 2.24
C LEU A 102 24.33 -19.53 3.21
N ALA A 103 24.79 -18.77 4.21
CA ALA A 103 25.66 -19.30 5.24
C ALA A 103 24.94 -20.34 6.13
N SER A 104 23.63 -20.21 6.31
CA SER A 104 22.70 -21.08 7.07
C SER A 104 22.98 -21.25 8.58
N GLN A 105 24.25 -21.19 8.99
CA GLN A 105 24.71 -21.37 10.36
C GLN A 105 25.63 -20.22 10.82
N PRO A 106 25.71 -19.95 12.13
CA PRO A 106 26.66 -19.00 12.70
C PRO A 106 28.10 -19.30 12.25
N SER A 107 28.66 -18.37 11.50
CA SER A 107 29.97 -18.47 10.85
C SER A 107 30.51 -17.08 10.55
N GLN A 108 31.77 -16.95 10.14
CA GLN A 108 32.32 -15.66 9.73
C GLN A 108 31.51 -15.02 8.60
N THR A 109 31.09 -15.82 7.60
CA THR A 109 30.26 -15.35 6.49
C THR A 109 28.89 -14.88 6.97
N PHE A 110 28.27 -15.61 7.91
CA PHE A 110 27.02 -15.21 8.53
C PHE A 110 27.18 -13.87 9.29
N THR A 111 28.25 -13.72 10.09
CA THR A 111 28.54 -12.46 10.79
C THR A 111 28.72 -11.29 9.83
N LEU A 112 29.44 -11.49 8.71
CA LEU A 112 29.65 -10.45 7.71
C LEU A 112 28.34 -10.03 7.03
N GLY A 113 27.48 -11.00 6.70
CA GLY A 113 26.13 -10.72 6.22
C GLY A 113 25.31 -9.92 7.24
N PHE A 114 25.36 -10.30 8.51
CA PHE A 114 24.63 -9.63 9.57
C PHE A 114 25.15 -8.20 9.83
N LEU A 115 26.46 -7.99 9.77
CA LEU A 115 27.08 -6.66 9.84
C LEU A 115 26.67 -5.78 8.67
N CYS A 116 26.65 -6.33 7.44
CA CYS A 116 26.22 -5.60 6.25
C CYS A 116 24.75 -5.15 6.37
N LEU A 117 23.86 -6.05 6.81
CA LEU A 117 22.46 -5.76 7.07
C LEU A 117 22.28 -4.64 8.11
N ARG A 118 23.00 -4.72 9.22
CA ARG A 118 22.93 -3.72 10.30
C ARG A 118 23.49 -2.36 9.84
N ALA A 119 24.59 -2.36 9.10
CA ALA A 119 25.16 -1.15 8.51
C ALA A 119 24.17 -0.46 7.55
N ALA A 120 23.49 -1.23 6.70
CA ALA A 120 22.46 -0.72 5.81
C ALA A 120 21.29 -0.04 6.56
N LEU A 121 20.80 -0.65 7.64
CA LEU A 121 19.77 -0.04 8.50
C LEU A 121 20.26 1.26 9.16
N VAL A 122 21.51 1.30 9.63
CA VAL A 122 22.11 2.53 10.18
C VAL A 122 22.18 3.61 9.11
N SER A 123 22.57 3.28 7.88
CA SER A 123 22.61 4.22 6.75
C SER A 123 21.23 4.78 6.41
N MET A 124 20.18 3.95 6.41
CA MET A 124 18.80 4.42 6.25
C MET A 124 18.37 5.36 7.40
N LYS A 125 18.72 5.04 8.64
CA LYS A 125 18.40 5.89 9.80
C LYS A 125 19.17 7.22 9.75
N LEU A 126 20.40 7.21 9.24
CA LEU A 126 21.21 8.42 9.07
C LEU A 126 20.65 9.35 7.99
N SER A 127 20.13 8.81 6.87
CA SER A 127 19.48 9.64 5.85
C SER A 127 18.22 10.32 6.39
N VAL A 128 17.40 9.60 7.15
CA VAL A 128 16.24 10.16 7.85
C VAL A 128 16.66 11.17 8.93
N TYR A 129 17.73 10.90 9.67
CA TYR A 129 18.26 11.83 10.69
C TYR A 129 18.67 13.18 10.10
N ALA A 130 19.29 13.15 8.91
CA ALA A 130 19.64 14.35 8.18
C ALA A 130 18.38 15.13 7.72
N ALA A 131 17.38 14.42 7.18
CA ALA A 131 16.19 15.02 6.59
C ALA A 131 15.11 15.47 7.58
N LEU A 132 14.92 14.79 8.72
CA LEU A 132 13.80 15.01 9.66
C LEU A 132 14.27 15.43 11.06
N PRO A 133 14.32 16.74 11.38
CA PRO A 133 14.73 17.23 12.69
C PRO A 133 13.95 16.64 13.88
N ARG A 134 12.63 16.46 13.73
CA ARG A 134 11.76 15.93 14.80
C ARG A 134 12.08 14.49 15.19
N ALA A 135 12.66 13.72 14.28
CA ALA A 135 12.98 12.30 14.53
C ALA A 135 14.36 12.10 15.18
N ARG A 136 15.19 13.15 15.27
CA ARG A 136 16.62 13.05 15.61
C ARG A 136 16.89 12.40 16.96
N CYS A 137 16.14 12.78 18.00
CA CYS A 137 16.38 12.25 19.35
C CYS A 137 16.13 10.74 19.43
N LYS A 138 15.02 10.26 18.84
CA LYS A 138 14.73 8.82 18.75
C LYS A 138 15.75 8.09 17.90
N LEU A 139 16.10 8.66 16.74
CA LEU A 139 17.07 8.08 15.81
C LEU A 139 18.46 7.98 16.42
N GLN A 140 18.90 8.93 17.25
CA GLN A 140 20.16 8.83 17.99
C GLN A 140 20.21 7.61 18.90
N ILE A 141 19.14 7.36 19.66
CA ILE A 141 19.02 6.18 20.52
C ILE A 141 19.05 4.91 19.68
N ASP A 142 18.24 4.86 18.61
CA ASP A 142 18.17 3.69 17.74
C ASP A 142 19.49 3.41 17.03
N ILE A 143 20.19 4.43 16.57
CA ILE A 143 21.51 4.30 15.92
C ILE A 143 22.54 3.83 16.96
N ALA A 144 22.55 4.41 18.17
CA ALA A 144 23.48 4.00 19.22
C ALA A 144 23.31 2.52 19.60
N LEU A 145 22.06 2.03 19.71
CA LEU A 145 21.77 0.63 19.97
C LEU A 145 22.25 -0.28 18.83
N GLN A 146 22.02 0.12 17.59
CA GLN A 146 22.46 -0.64 16.41
C GLN A 146 23.98 -0.69 16.32
N VAL A 147 24.67 0.41 16.60
CA VAL A 147 26.14 0.45 16.65
C VAL A 147 26.66 -0.43 17.78
N ALA A 148 26.05 -0.41 18.96
CA ALA A 148 26.42 -1.31 20.06
C ALA A 148 26.25 -2.79 19.69
N ALA A 149 25.14 -3.15 19.03
CA ALA A 149 24.93 -4.50 18.51
C ALA A 149 25.97 -4.87 17.45
N MET A 150 26.31 -3.95 16.54
CA MET A 150 27.38 -4.16 15.54
C MET A 150 28.74 -4.39 16.20
N LEU A 151 29.07 -3.69 17.29
CA LEU A 151 30.32 -3.94 18.03
C LEU A 151 30.37 -5.36 18.60
N LEU A 152 29.26 -5.89 19.11
CA LEU A 152 29.17 -7.29 19.56
C LEU A 152 29.34 -8.29 18.41
N LEU A 153 28.81 -7.96 17.22
CA LEU A 153 29.05 -8.76 16.01
C LEU A 153 30.51 -8.72 15.58
N VAL A 154 31.18 -7.57 15.62
CA VAL A 154 32.63 -7.48 15.35
C VAL A 154 33.42 -8.28 16.36
N LEU A 155 33.08 -8.20 17.66
CA LEU A 155 33.70 -9.01 18.69
C LEU A 155 33.56 -10.51 18.39
N SER A 156 32.41 -10.96 17.88
CA SER A 156 32.20 -12.38 17.54
C SER A 156 33.19 -12.92 16.49
N LEU A 157 33.79 -12.07 15.66
CA LEU A 157 34.84 -12.46 14.71
C LEU A 157 36.20 -12.71 15.39
N CYS A 158 36.42 -12.13 16.57
CA CYS A 158 37.66 -12.23 17.32
C CYS A 158 37.67 -13.37 18.35
N PHE A 159 36.49 -13.86 18.75
CA PHE A 159 36.35 -14.94 19.73
C PHE A 159 36.18 -16.32 19.07
N PRO A 160 36.40 -17.42 19.82
CA PRO A 160 36.12 -18.77 19.34
C PRO A 160 34.66 -18.96 18.89
N SER A 161 34.42 -19.91 17.97
CA SER A 161 33.09 -20.17 17.39
C SER A 161 31.99 -20.42 18.42
N SER A 162 32.32 -20.94 19.60
CA SER A 162 31.39 -21.14 20.72
C SER A 162 30.74 -19.86 21.25
N TRP A 163 31.39 -18.69 21.06
CA TRP A 163 30.87 -17.39 21.50
C TRP A 163 30.04 -16.67 20.43
N THR A 164 30.01 -17.17 19.19
CA THR A 164 29.33 -16.48 18.08
C THR A 164 27.84 -16.29 18.33
N LEU A 165 27.09 -17.39 18.51
CA LEU A 165 25.65 -17.34 18.77
C LEU A 165 25.30 -16.59 20.08
N PRO A 166 25.99 -16.81 21.22
CA PRO A 166 25.77 -16.00 22.42
C PRO A 166 25.95 -14.50 22.20
N LEU A 167 26.96 -14.06 21.44
CA LEU A 167 27.17 -12.64 21.15
C LEU A 167 26.11 -12.07 20.21
N TYR A 168 25.62 -12.85 19.24
CA TYR A 168 24.48 -12.45 18.41
C TYR A 168 23.22 -12.22 19.27
N LEU A 169 22.93 -13.17 20.16
CA LEU A 169 21.79 -13.10 21.07
C LEU A 169 21.93 -11.95 22.08
N ALA A 170 23.15 -11.68 22.56
CA ALA A 170 23.42 -10.53 23.43
C ALA A 170 23.13 -9.20 22.71
N GLY A 171 23.47 -9.10 21.42
CA GLY A 171 23.18 -7.92 20.60
C GLY A 171 21.68 -7.67 20.44
N VAL A 172 20.91 -8.69 20.06
CA VAL A 172 19.44 -8.56 19.94
C VAL A 172 18.77 -8.41 21.31
N GLY A 173 19.31 -9.08 22.34
CA GLY A 173 18.84 -8.99 23.72
C GLY A 173 19.01 -7.59 24.31
N LEU A 174 20.09 -6.88 23.96
CA LEU A 174 20.28 -5.47 24.34
C LEU A 174 19.14 -4.59 23.81
N GLU A 175 18.76 -4.77 22.55
CA GLU A 175 17.65 -4.03 21.93
C GLU A 175 16.32 -4.37 22.59
N PHE A 176 16.10 -5.65 22.91
CA PHE A 176 14.93 -6.10 23.66
C PHE A 176 14.83 -5.41 25.03
N ILE A 177 15.91 -5.42 25.80
CA ILE A 177 15.97 -4.87 27.15
C ILE A 177 15.68 -3.36 27.13
N VAL A 178 16.26 -2.63 26.17
CA VAL A 178 16.02 -1.19 26.08
C VAL A 178 14.57 -0.89 25.67
N ASN A 179 14.01 -1.62 24.70
CA ASN A 179 12.60 -1.49 24.35
C ASN A 179 11.67 -1.83 25.53
N LEU A 180 11.99 -2.87 26.32
CA LEU A 180 11.27 -3.20 27.54
C LEU A 180 11.37 -2.08 28.58
N GLY A 181 12.56 -1.48 28.74
CA GLY A 181 12.77 -0.37 29.67
C GLY A 181 12.02 0.90 29.27
N VAL A 182 11.86 1.17 27.97
CA VAL A 182 10.97 2.23 27.46
C VAL A 182 9.52 1.97 27.89
N VAL A 183 9.05 0.71 27.82
CA VAL A 183 7.65 0.36 28.14
C VAL A 183 7.40 0.33 29.65
N VAL A 184 8.28 -0.31 30.42
CA VAL A 184 8.09 -0.58 31.85
C VAL A 184 8.55 0.59 32.71
N PHE A 185 9.73 1.13 32.41
CA PHE A 185 10.37 2.18 33.20
C PHE A 185 10.23 3.58 32.59
N ARG A 186 9.51 3.71 31.46
CA ARG A 186 9.33 4.97 30.72
C ARG A 186 10.65 5.64 30.34
N TRP A 187 11.70 4.84 30.09
CA TRP A 187 12.95 5.36 29.56
C TRP A 187 12.66 6.13 28.26
N PHE A 188 13.24 7.33 28.14
CA PHE A 188 13.12 8.17 26.94
C PHE A 188 11.68 8.56 26.53
N ALA A 189 10.76 8.69 27.50
CA ALA A 189 9.34 8.98 27.23
C ALA A 189 9.06 10.28 26.43
N THR A 190 10.01 11.20 26.33
CA THR A 190 9.89 12.44 25.53
C THR A 190 10.32 12.27 24.07
N THR A 191 10.75 11.08 23.65
CA THR A 191 11.38 10.83 22.34
C THR A 191 10.49 10.03 21.38
N HIS A 192 9.19 9.90 21.67
CA HIS A 192 8.32 9.00 20.91
C HIS A 192 7.97 9.53 19.52
N ILE A 193 8.08 8.64 18.53
CA ILE A 193 7.62 8.85 17.16
C ILE A 193 6.42 7.91 16.95
N PRO A 194 5.31 8.43 16.39
CA PRO A 194 4.11 7.64 16.14
C PRO A 194 4.41 6.52 15.15
N ILE A 195 3.67 5.42 15.26
CA ILE A 195 3.79 4.26 14.38
C ILE A 195 2.47 4.12 13.64
N ASN A 196 2.54 3.85 12.33
CA ASN A 196 1.37 3.48 11.55
C ASN A 196 0.91 2.07 11.98
N ILE A 197 -0.24 2.01 12.65
CA ILE A 197 -0.75 0.80 13.30
C ILE A 197 -1.31 -0.16 12.27
N ASP A 198 -1.96 0.36 11.23
CA ASP A 198 -2.56 -0.43 10.16
C ASP A 198 -1.44 -1.10 9.36
N HIS A 199 -0.39 -0.35 9.01
CA HIS A 199 0.84 -0.88 8.43
C HIS A 199 1.48 -1.97 9.29
N MET A 200 1.68 -1.71 10.59
CA MET A 200 2.28 -2.70 11.49
C MET A 200 1.46 -3.99 11.56
N ASN A 201 0.14 -3.87 11.65
CA ASN A 201 -0.73 -5.03 11.73
C ASN A 201 -0.71 -5.85 10.45
N GLU A 202 -0.77 -5.18 9.29
CA GLU A 202 -0.67 -5.83 7.99
C GLU A 202 0.67 -6.57 7.84
N ARG A 203 1.78 -5.93 8.20
CA ARG A 203 3.12 -6.54 8.12
C ARG A 203 3.28 -7.77 9.01
N GLU A 204 2.79 -7.72 10.26
CA GLU A 204 2.81 -8.90 11.15
C GLU A 204 1.96 -10.05 10.56
N GLY A 205 0.82 -9.71 9.94
CA GLY A 205 0.02 -10.68 9.18
C GLY A 205 0.76 -11.28 7.98
N CYS A 206 1.51 -10.47 7.21
CA CYS A 206 2.36 -10.95 6.12
C CYS A 206 3.44 -11.93 6.61
N LEU A 207 4.08 -11.65 7.76
CA LEU A 207 5.08 -12.57 8.31
C LEU A 207 4.47 -13.90 8.76
N VAL A 208 3.26 -13.87 9.35
CA VAL A 208 2.50 -15.10 9.64
C VAL A 208 2.20 -15.86 8.36
N MET A 209 1.85 -15.17 7.27
CA MET A 209 1.68 -15.80 5.95
C MET A 209 2.97 -16.43 5.43
N VAL A 210 4.12 -15.78 5.59
CA VAL A 210 5.43 -16.35 5.22
C VAL A 210 5.70 -17.67 5.96
N ALA A 211 5.46 -17.69 7.28
CA ALA A 211 5.69 -18.87 8.11
C ALA A 211 4.76 -20.04 7.72
N ILE A 212 3.47 -19.77 7.53
CA ILE A 212 2.48 -20.75 7.07
C ILE A 212 2.79 -21.19 5.62
N GLY A 213 3.26 -20.26 4.78
CA GLY A 213 3.59 -20.51 3.39
C GLY A 213 4.75 -21.46 3.18
N GLU A 214 5.76 -21.43 4.05
CA GLU A 214 6.81 -22.45 4.06
C GLU A 214 6.22 -23.86 4.24
N SER A 215 5.20 -24.00 5.10
CA SER A 215 4.49 -25.26 5.31
C SER A 215 3.67 -25.68 4.08
N VAL A 216 3.01 -24.72 3.40
CA VAL A 216 2.28 -24.96 2.14
C VAL A 216 3.22 -25.46 1.06
N VAL A 217 4.34 -24.76 0.84
CA VAL A 217 5.37 -25.12 -0.12
C VAL A 217 5.87 -26.54 0.17
N SER A 218 6.11 -26.86 1.44
CA SER A 218 6.57 -28.19 1.86
C SER A 218 5.54 -29.31 1.69
N ALA A 219 4.25 -29.00 1.80
CA ALA A 219 3.16 -29.96 1.61
C ALA A 219 2.84 -30.20 0.12
N VAL A 220 3.26 -29.30 -0.77
CA VAL A 220 2.82 -29.30 -2.17
C VAL A 220 3.99 -29.51 -3.16
N ILE A 221 5.22 -29.15 -2.81
CA ILE A 221 6.41 -29.44 -3.61
C ILE A 221 6.80 -30.92 -3.43
N ASN A 222 6.90 -31.62 -4.55
CA ASN A 222 7.26 -33.03 -4.63
C ASN A 222 8.78 -33.22 -4.79
N SER A 223 9.35 -34.24 -4.13
CA SER A 223 10.65 -34.81 -4.48
C SER A 223 10.53 -35.66 -5.76
N ARG A 224 11.02 -35.12 -6.87
CA ARG A 224 10.97 -35.72 -8.23
C ARG A 224 11.54 -37.15 -8.26
N GLY A 225 11.02 -37.98 -9.18
CA GLY A 225 11.48 -39.36 -9.42
C GLY A 225 10.78 -40.46 -8.61
N LEU A 226 9.88 -40.09 -7.70
CA LEU A 226 9.10 -41.04 -6.89
C LEU A 226 7.68 -41.20 -7.43
N THR A 227 7.22 -42.44 -7.59
CA THR A 227 5.82 -42.72 -7.93
C THR A 227 4.92 -42.38 -6.75
N LEU A 228 4.26 -41.22 -6.80
CA LEU A 228 3.35 -40.79 -5.75
C LEU A 228 2.13 -41.71 -5.65
N THR A 229 1.88 -42.22 -4.44
CA THR A 229 0.71 -43.07 -4.13
C THR A 229 -0.54 -42.21 -3.87
N PRO A 230 -1.76 -42.73 -4.06
CA PRO A 230 -2.98 -42.01 -3.68
C PRO A 230 -3.00 -41.61 -2.20
N ARG A 231 -2.40 -42.42 -1.32
CA ARG A 231 -2.25 -42.11 0.11
C ARG A 231 -1.46 -40.82 0.33
N TYR A 232 -0.42 -40.59 -0.46
CA TYR A 232 0.38 -39.37 -0.40
C TYR A 232 -0.43 -38.13 -0.77
N PHE A 233 -1.20 -38.19 -1.87
CA PHE A 233 -2.08 -37.08 -2.27
C PHE A 233 -3.06 -36.72 -1.15
N VAL A 234 -3.78 -37.72 -0.61
CA VAL A 234 -4.73 -37.52 0.50
C VAL A 234 -4.05 -36.88 1.70
N ALA A 235 -2.86 -37.34 2.08
CA ALA A 235 -2.12 -36.75 3.20
C ALA A 235 -1.71 -35.30 2.97
N MET A 236 -1.29 -34.95 1.74
CA MET A 236 -0.90 -33.58 1.41
C MET A 236 -2.13 -32.65 1.38
N HIS A 237 -3.28 -33.14 0.90
CA HIS A 237 -4.54 -32.40 1.00
C HIS A 237 -4.97 -32.19 2.45
N MET A 238 -4.90 -33.22 3.30
CA MET A 238 -5.17 -33.10 4.74
C MET A 238 -4.19 -32.13 5.44
N SER A 239 -2.89 -32.21 5.12
CA SER A 239 -1.89 -31.26 5.64
C SER A 239 -2.24 -29.82 5.25
N LEU A 240 -2.67 -29.61 4.01
CA LEU A 240 -3.12 -28.32 3.53
C LEU A 240 -4.39 -27.83 4.25
N LEU A 241 -5.29 -28.72 4.66
CA LEU A 241 -6.47 -28.38 5.47
C LEU A 241 -6.09 -27.86 6.85
N VAL A 242 -5.17 -28.53 7.56
CA VAL A 242 -4.64 -28.04 8.85
C VAL A 242 -4.06 -26.64 8.69
N ILE A 243 -3.16 -26.46 7.72
CA ILE A 243 -2.45 -25.20 7.45
C ILE A 243 -3.45 -24.10 7.09
N PHE A 244 -4.38 -24.37 6.17
CA PHE A 244 -5.40 -23.44 5.74
C PHE A 244 -6.32 -23.00 6.90
N SER A 245 -6.69 -23.95 7.75
CA SER A 245 -7.54 -23.68 8.90
C SER A 245 -6.85 -22.86 9.99
N LEU A 246 -5.54 -23.04 10.19
CA LEU A 246 -4.73 -22.20 11.08
C LEU A 246 -4.63 -20.76 10.57
N ALA A 247 -4.43 -20.58 9.26
CA ALA A 247 -4.45 -19.25 8.64
C ALA A 247 -5.80 -18.57 8.84
N ILE A 248 -6.88 -19.29 8.51
CA ILE A 248 -8.26 -18.87 8.75
C ILE A 248 -8.49 -18.47 10.21
N PHE A 249 -7.93 -19.21 11.17
CA PHE A 249 -8.07 -18.89 12.58
C PHE A 249 -7.36 -17.57 12.92
N TYR A 250 -6.09 -17.41 12.53
CA TYR A 250 -5.31 -16.20 12.81
C TYR A 250 -5.98 -14.94 12.23
N PHE A 251 -6.39 -14.97 10.96
CA PHE A 251 -6.98 -13.78 10.33
C PHE A 251 -8.39 -13.47 10.82
N ALA A 252 -9.11 -14.45 11.36
CA ALA A 252 -10.36 -14.19 12.08
C ALA A 252 -10.15 -13.43 13.41
N LEU A 253 -8.92 -13.35 13.93
CA LEU A 253 -8.60 -12.63 15.17
C LEU A 253 -8.47 -11.12 14.99
N GLN A 254 -8.32 -10.66 13.75
CA GLN A 254 -7.89 -9.30 13.46
C GLN A 254 -9.01 -8.30 13.83
N PRO A 255 -8.79 -7.43 14.84
CA PRO A 255 -9.81 -6.47 15.25
C PRO A 255 -9.80 -5.22 14.35
N PRO A 256 -10.91 -4.46 14.31
CA PRO A 256 -10.88 -3.10 13.76
C PRO A 256 -9.84 -2.25 14.47
N ARG A 257 -9.27 -1.27 13.77
CA ARG A 257 -8.23 -0.33 14.24
C ARG A 257 -8.46 0.18 15.67
N LYS A 258 -9.69 0.56 16.00
CA LYS A 258 -10.09 1.06 17.34
C LYS A 258 -9.84 0.07 18.48
N TYR A 259 -9.93 -1.24 18.21
CA TYR A 259 -9.82 -2.29 19.20
C TYR A 259 -8.45 -2.99 19.20
N HIS A 260 -7.55 -2.61 18.29
CA HIS A 260 -6.23 -3.23 18.15
C HIS A 260 -5.37 -3.08 19.42
N ALA A 261 -4.51 -4.07 19.68
CA ALA A 261 -3.70 -4.16 20.90
C ALA A 261 -2.68 -3.01 20.98
N LEU A 262 -2.13 -2.61 19.82
CA LEU A 262 -1.23 -1.47 19.67
C LEU A 262 -1.86 -0.12 20.10
N ARG A 263 -3.19 0.04 20.04
CA ARG A 263 -3.89 1.25 20.54
C ARG A 263 -4.29 1.17 22.00
N ARG A 264 -4.28 -0.03 22.59
CA ARG A 264 -4.83 -0.26 23.94
C ARG A 264 -3.93 0.29 25.03
N SER A 265 -2.65 -0.09 24.99
CA SER A 265 -1.62 0.39 25.91
C SER A 265 -0.24 -0.02 25.39
N TYR A 266 0.81 0.64 25.86
CA TYR A 266 2.19 0.25 25.55
C TYR A 266 2.47 -1.22 25.91
N ALA A 267 1.98 -1.70 27.05
CA ALA A 267 2.16 -3.08 27.48
C ALA A 267 1.45 -4.07 26.54
N ALA A 268 0.21 -3.76 26.11
CA ALA A 268 -0.53 -4.61 25.18
C ALA A 268 0.11 -4.62 23.78
N GLY A 269 0.57 -3.47 23.30
CA GLY A 269 1.29 -3.36 22.03
C GLY A 269 2.63 -4.11 22.04
N PHE A 270 3.41 -3.96 23.11
CA PHE A 270 4.66 -4.70 23.31
C PHE A 270 4.39 -6.21 23.37
N ALA A 271 3.45 -6.66 24.21
CA ALA A 271 3.10 -8.07 24.31
C ALA A 271 2.62 -8.65 22.97
N PHE A 272 1.84 -7.89 22.19
CA PHE A 272 1.40 -8.28 20.87
C PHE A 272 2.59 -8.52 19.92
N SER A 273 3.51 -7.56 19.79
CA SER A 273 4.68 -7.69 18.92
C SER A 273 5.60 -8.84 19.35
N TYR A 274 5.84 -9.01 20.66
CA TYR A 274 6.74 -10.07 21.14
C TYR A 274 6.14 -11.47 21.15
N LEU A 275 4.81 -11.58 21.21
CA LEU A 275 4.14 -12.87 21.06
C LEU A 275 4.27 -13.42 19.63
N HIS A 276 4.40 -12.54 18.63
CA HIS A 276 4.67 -12.98 17.25
C HIS A 276 6.06 -13.62 17.10
N PHE A 277 7.07 -13.17 17.85
CA PHE A 277 8.38 -13.86 17.89
C PHE A 277 8.30 -15.31 18.39
N LEU A 278 7.26 -15.66 19.15
CA LEU A 278 6.99 -17.04 19.56
C LEU A 278 6.07 -17.76 18.56
N LEU A 279 5.09 -17.05 18.00
CA LEU A 279 4.13 -17.61 17.05
C LEU A 279 4.78 -18.07 15.75
N ILE A 280 5.65 -17.25 15.16
CA ILE A 280 6.32 -17.55 13.89
C ILE A 280 7.10 -18.89 13.94
N PRO A 281 8.05 -19.11 14.87
CA PRO A 281 8.73 -20.40 14.96
C PRO A 281 7.76 -21.54 15.26
N THR A 282 6.71 -21.32 16.06
CA THR A 282 5.71 -22.36 16.36
C THR A 282 4.97 -22.81 15.11
N LEU A 283 4.59 -21.88 14.22
CA LEU A 283 3.97 -22.19 12.93
C LEU A 283 4.92 -22.95 12.00
N LEU A 284 6.22 -22.59 11.99
CA LEU A 284 7.23 -23.35 11.24
C LEU A 284 7.38 -24.80 11.75
N VAL A 285 7.25 -25.04 13.07
CA VAL A 285 7.27 -26.41 13.63
C VAL A 285 6.06 -27.22 13.14
N VAL A 286 4.89 -26.60 12.94
CA VAL A 286 3.75 -27.26 12.28
C VAL A 286 4.15 -27.72 10.87
N GLY A 287 4.83 -26.86 10.11
CA GLY A 287 5.42 -27.19 8.81
C GLY A 287 6.39 -28.36 8.86
N VAL A 288 7.33 -28.37 9.82
CA VAL A 288 8.24 -29.50 10.07
C VAL A 288 7.46 -30.79 10.34
N GLY A 289 6.39 -30.73 11.14
CA GLY A 289 5.51 -31.88 11.37
C GLY A 289 4.89 -32.43 10.07
N THR A 290 4.43 -31.56 9.17
CA THR A 290 3.93 -32.00 7.85
C THR A 290 5.03 -32.60 6.96
N LYS A 291 6.28 -32.09 7.04
CA LYS A 291 7.44 -32.68 6.35
C LYS A 291 7.77 -34.09 6.87
N LEU A 292 7.67 -34.31 8.18
CA LEU A 292 7.87 -35.64 8.79
C LEU A 292 6.80 -36.63 8.32
N VAL A 293 5.54 -36.19 8.26
CA VAL A 293 4.43 -36.99 7.70
C VAL A 293 4.69 -37.34 6.23
N SER A 294 5.07 -36.36 5.41
CA SER A 294 5.41 -36.54 4.00
C SER A 294 6.55 -37.55 3.83
N HIS A 295 7.62 -37.42 4.62
CA HIS A 295 8.77 -38.33 4.59
C HIS A 295 8.39 -39.76 5.01
N ALA A 296 7.60 -39.93 6.07
CA ALA A 296 7.12 -41.24 6.52
C ALA A 296 6.28 -41.95 5.44
N LEU A 297 5.40 -41.22 4.75
CA LEU A 297 4.58 -41.77 3.66
C LEU A 297 5.39 -42.16 2.43
N LEU A 298 6.39 -41.35 2.05
CA LEU A 298 7.30 -41.68 0.95
C LEU A 298 8.17 -42.90 1.27
N ALA A 299 8.58 -43.06 2.53
CA ALA A 299 9.33 -44.22 3.01
C ALA A 299 8.45 -45.47 3.27
N GLY A 300 7.12 -45.34 3.23
CA GLY A 300 6.19 -46.41 3.62
C GLY A 300 6.29 -46.79 5.10
N ALA A 301 6.72 -45.87 5.96
CA ALA A 301 6.93 -46.06 7.38
C ALA A 301 5.84 -45.39 8.23
N PRO A 302 5.54 -45.88 9.45
CA PRO A 302 4.67 -45.18 10.37
C PRO A 302 5.37 -43.97 11.00
N LEU A 303 4.60 -43.04 11.57
CA LEU A 303 5.10 -41.88 12.30
C LEU A 303 5.51 -42.28 13.71
N ASP A 304 6.66 -41.84 14.19
CA ASP A 304 7.12 -42.09 15.56
C ASP A 304 6.36 -41.22 16.59
N THR A 305 6.32 -41.68 17.84
CA THR A 305 5.71 -40.93 18.95
C THR A 305 6.27 -39.51 19.08
N GLY A 306 7.57 -39.30 18.85
CA GLY A 306 8.21 -37.99 18.94
C GLY A 306 7.63 -37.01 17.92
N ALA A 307 7.54 -37.42 16.65
CA ALA A 307 6.93 -36.63 15.59
C ALA A 307 5.43 -36.35 15.82
N VAL A 308 4.66 -37.31 16.38
CA VAL A 308 3.26 -37.07 16.76
C VAL A 308 3.17 -35.95 17.80
N TRP A 309 3.97 -36.02 18.87
CA TRP A 309 3.98 -35.01 19.92
C TRP A 309 4.47 -33.65 19.42
N LEU A 310 5.46 -33.63 18.52
CA LEU A 310 5.94 -32.40 17.88
C LEU A 310 4.82 -31.74 17.06
N PHE A 311 4.12 -32.52 16.22
CA PHE A 311 3.08 -32.00 15.34
C PHE A 311 1.88 -31.47 16.13
N PHE A 312 1.29 -32.28 17.01
CA PHE A 312 0.14 -31.87 17.82
C PHE A 312 0.50 -30.80 18.87
N GLY A 313 1.70 -30.88 19.44
CA GLY A 313 2.23 -29.90 20.38
C GLY A 313 2.39 -28.52 19.73
N ALA A 314 2.90 -28.48 18.49
CA ALA A 314 3.01 -27.24 17.72
C ALA A 314 1.65 -26.62 17.39
N ILE A 315 0.67 -27.43 16.95
CA ILE A 315 -0.70 -26.94 16.70
C ILE A 315 -1.32 -26.39 17.99
N SER A 316 -1.19 -27.13 19.10
CA SER A 316 -1.64 -26.68 20.43
C SER A 316 -1.01 -25.35 20.83
N ALA A 317 0.32 -25.23 20.71
CA ALA A 317 1.06 -24.03 21.07
C ALA A 317 0.66 -22.83 20.20
N ALA A 318 0.52 -23.02 18.89
CA ALA A 318 0.06 -21.99 17.96
C ALA A 318 -1.34 -21.48 18.35
N MET A 319 -2.26 -22.40 18.67
CA MET A 319 -3.61 -22.03 19.10
C MET A 319 -3.61 -21.31 20.45
N ALA A 320 -2.77 -21.72 21.40
CA ALA A 320 -2.64 -21.05 22.69
C ALA A 320 -2.07 -19.63 22.54
N GLN A 321 -1.06 -19.44 21.69
CA GLN A 321 -0.49 -18.12 21.39
C GLN A 321 -1.53 -17.22 20.71
N MET A 322 -2.24 -17.74 19.71
CA MET A 322 -3.35 -17.04 19.04
C MET A 322 -4.49 -16.65 20.01
N LEU A 323 -4.80 -17.51 20.99
CA LEU A 323 -5.73 -17.18 22.07
C LEU A 323 -5.22 -16.00 22.91
N VAL A 324 -3.93 -15.95 23.26
CA VAL A 324 -3.34 -14.82 23.99
C VAL A 324 -3.38 -13.54 23.14
N ILE A 325 -3.09 -13.61 21.83
CA ILE A 325 -3.27 -12.48 20.90
C ILE A 325 -4.73 -11.98 20.95
N ARG A 326 -5.71 -12.89 20.88
CA ARG A 326 -7.14 -12.55 21.00
C ARG A 326 -7.45 -11.84 22.31
N LEU A 327 -6.87 -12.29 23.43
CA LEU A 327 -7.04 -11.67 24.74
C LEU A 327 -6.40 -10.27 24.81
N LEU A 328 -5.28 -10.03 24.12
CA LEU A 328 -4.67 -8.70 24.05
C LEU A 328 -5.60 -7.71 23.32
N HIS A 329 -6.22 -8.14 22.23
CA HIS A 329 -7.20 -7.35 21.47
C HIS A 329 -8.50 -7.07 22.25
N PHE A 330 -9.13 -8.13 22.75
CA PHE A 330 -10.52 -8.06 23.25
C PHE A 330 -10.68 -8.26 24.75
N GLY A 331 -9.64 -8.73 25.45
CA GLY A 331 -9.72 -9.09 26.87
C GLY A 331 -10.18 -7.92 27.73
N GLY A 332 -11.20 -8.14 28.57
CA GLY A 332 -11.80 -7.11 29.42
C GLY A 332 -12.82 -6.20 28.72
N ARG A 333 -13.12 -6.40 27.42
CA ARG A 333 -14.13 -5.63 26.67
C ARG A 333 -15.44 -6.40 26.42
N GLN A 334 -15.62 -7.58 27.02
CA GLN A 334 -16.82 -8.42 26.85
C GLN A 334 -17.17 -9.21 28.13
N PRO A 335 -18.46 -9.55 28.33
CA PRO A 335 -19.67 -9.02 27.66
C PRO A 335 -20.04 -7.60 28.13
N SER A 336 -20.77 -6.84 27.32
CA SER A 336 -21.29 -5.53 27.74
C SER A 336 -22.30 -5.70 28.88
N ALA A 337 -22.33 -4.77 29.84
CA ALA A 337 -23.33 -4.76 30.89
C ALA A 337 -24.77 -4.74 30.32
N GLN A 338 -24.94 -4.16 29.13
CA GLN A 338 -26.21 -4.01 28.41
C GLN A 338 -26.60 -5.23 27.56
N ASP A 339 -25.71 -6.22 27.37
CA ASP A 339 -26.03 -7.41 26.58
C ASP A 339 -27.15 -8.25 27.26
N PRO A 340 -28.13 -8.79 26.50
CA PRO A 340 -29.14 -9.71 27.01
C PRO A 340 -28.52 -10.95 27.69
N PRO A 341 -29.15 -11.55 28.72
CA PRO A 341 -28.62 -12.72 29.41
C PRO A 341 -28.30 -13.90 28.49
N CYS A 342 -29.09 -14.12 27.43
CA CYS A 342 -28.82 -15.16 26.44
C CYS A 342 -27.52 -14.90 25.67
N VAL A 343 -27.31 -13.65 25.21
CA VAL A 343 -26.10 -13.22 24.49
C VAL A 343 -24.87 -13.32 25.40
N LYS A 344 -24.99 -12.92 26.67
CA LYS A 344 -23.91 -13.08 27.67
C LYS A 344 -23.52 -14.54 27.84
N ARG A 345 -24.49 -15.45 27.99
CA ARG A 345 -24.22 -16.90 28.10
C ARG A 345 -23.53 -17.45 26.86
N ILE A 346 -23.97 -17.06 25.66
CA ILE A 346 -23.33 -17.46 24.40
C ILE A 346 -21.88 -16.97 24.35
N LYS A 347 -21.63 -15.70 24.67
CA LYS A 347 -20.27 -15.12 24.72
C LYS A 347 -19.37 -15.82 25.74
N TYR A 348 -19.87 -16.16 26.93
CA TYR A 348 -19.09 -16.92 27.92
C TYR A 348 -18.80 -18.35 27.48
N ALA A 349 -19.79 -19.05 26.91
CA ALA A 349 -19.59 -20.39 26.36
C ALA A 349 -18.56 -20.38 25.23
N TRP A 350 -18.61 -19.37 24.36
CA TRP A 350 -17.62 -19.13 23.32
C TRP A 350 -16.21 -18.99 23.91
N TRP A 351 -15.99 -18.07 24.85
CA TRP A 351 -14.68 -17.92 25.50
C TRP A 351 -14.19 -19.18 26.21
N GLY A 352 -15.09 -19.91 26.89
CA GLY A 352 -14.76 -21.19 27.53
C GLY A 352 -14.27 -22.23 26.52
N LEU A 353 -14.96 -22.35 25.38
CA LEU A 353 -14.56 -23.24 24.29
C LEU A 353 -13.18 -22.88 23.73
N PHE A 354 -12.89 -21.57 23.57
CA PHE A 354 -11.59 -21.08 23.12
C PHE A 354 -10.43 -21.42 24.06
N VAL A 355 -10.65 -21.34 25.37
CA VAL A 355 -9.63 -21.65 26.38
C VAL A 355 -9.31 -23.14 26.43
N VAL A 356 -10.31 -24.00 26.24
CA VAL A 356 -10.14 -25.46 26.30
C VAL A 356 -9.49 -26.00 25.02
N TRP A 357 -9.70 -25.35 23.89
CA TRP A 357 -9.35 -25.91 22.58
C TRP A 357 -7.88 -26.31 22.39
N PRO A 358 -6.87 -25.50 22.78
CA PRO A 358 -5.48 -25.89 22.68
C PRO A 358 -5.17 -27.24 23.37
N ILE A 359 -5.81 -27.50 24.52
CA ILE A 359 -5.59 -28.71 25.32
C ILE A 359 -6.08 -29.97 24.57
N LEU A 360 -7.11 -29.85 23.73
CA LEU A 360 -7.65 -31.00 22.99
C LEU A 360 -6.62 -31.62 22.04
N PHE A 361 -5.71 -30.83 21.46
CA PHE A 361 -4.65 -31.37 20.60
C PHE A 361 -3.62 -32.19 21.40
N LEU A 362 -3.30 -31.77 22.63
CA LEU A 362 -2.43 -32.54 23.52
C LEU A 362 -3.11 -33.85 23.97
N LEU A 363 -4.42 -33.81 24.24
CA LEU A 363 -5.19 -35.01 24.56
C LEU A 363 -5.29 -35.96 23.37
N ALA A 364 -5.43 -35.43 22.15
CA ALA A 364 -5.42 -36.22 20.92
C ALA A 364 -4.07 -36.91 20.70
N ALA A 365 -2.96 -36.20 20.92
CA ALA A 365 -1.62 -36.78 20.88
C ALA A 365 -1.48 -37.91 21.91
N ALA A 366 -1.86 -37.65 23.17
CA ALA A 366 -1.79 -38.63 24.25
C ALA A 366 -2.64 -39.88 23.95
N ALA A 367 -3.82 -39.70 23.35
CA ALA A 367 -4.70 -40.80 22.96
C ALA A 367 -4.10 -41.63 21.81
N LEU A 368 -3.51 -40.99 20.81
CA LEU A 368 -2.87 -41.66 19.67
C LEU A 368 -1.60 -42.43 20.08
N THR A 369 -0.88 -41.95 21.08
CA THR A 369 0.40 -42.55 21.51
C THR A 369 0.28 -43.40 22.79
N ARG A 370 -0.95 -43.67 23.27
CA ARG A 370 -1.17 -44.34 24.57
C ARG A 370 -0.66 -45.77 24.59
N ASP A 371 -1.02 -46.53 23.56
CA ASP A 371 -0.81 -47.98 23.50
C ASP A 371 0.16 -48.39 22.38
N THR A 372 0.69 -47.41 21.63
CA THR A 372 1.55 -47.64 20.45
C THR A 372 2.71 -46.65 20.40
N SER A 373 3.89 -47.13 20.02
CA SER A 373 5.10 -46.31 19.80
C SER A 373 5.17 -45.66 18.41
N THR A 374 4.24 -46.04 17.52
CA THR A 374 4.14 -45.51 16.17
C THR A 374 2.67 -45.35 15.78
N VAL A 375 2.38 -44.40 14.90
CA VAL A 375 1.01 -44.05 14.47
C VAL A 375 0.99 -43.95 12.95
N ASP A 376 -0.09 -44.43 12.31
CA ASP A 376 -0.25 -44.24 10.86
C ASP A 376 -0.36 -42.73 10.53
N PRO A 377 0.44 -42.21 9.57
CA PRO A 377 0.46 -40.78 9.29
C PRO A 377 -0.90 -40.21 8.84
N LEU A 378 -1.75 -40.99 8.15
CA LEU A 378 -3.09 -40.54 7.76
C LEU A 378 -4.05 -40.51 8.95
N VAL A 379 -3.90 -41.42 9.91
CA VAL A 379 -4.68 -41.38 11.15
C VAL A 379 -4.32 -40.15 11.98
N ALA A 380 -3.02 -39.86 12.12
CA ALA A 380 -2.55 -38.66 12.81
C ALA A 380 -3.11 -37.37 12.18
N LEU A 381 -3.00 -37.24 10.84
CA LEU A 381 -3.58 -36.12 10.10
C LEU A 381 -5.10 -36.05 10.22
N GLY A 382 -5.80 -37.18 10.08
CA GLY A 382 -7.26 -37.22 10.16
C GLY A 382 -7.79 -36.79 11.53
N VAL A 383 -7.09 -37.12 12.62
CA VAL A 383 -7.43 -36.64 13.97
C VAL A 383 -7.17 -35.14 14.11
N ALA A 384 -6.05 -34.64 13.58
CA ALA A 384 -5.77 -33.20 13.58
C ALA A 384 -6.83 -32.42 12.78
N ASP A 385 -7.16 -32.86 11.58
CA ASP A 385 -8.20 -32.29 10.73
C ASP A 385 -9.58 -32.29 11.40
N ALA A 386 -9.97 -33.41 12.02
CA ALA A 386 -11.22 -33.49 12.74
C ALA A 386 -11.28 -32.48 13.88
N ALA A 387 -10.21 -32.36 14.67
CA ALA A 387 -10.12 -31.41 15.78
C ALA A 387 -10.23 -29.95 15.30
N VAL A 388 -9.56 -29.61 14.20
CA VAL A 388 -9.60 -28.27 13.61
C VAL A 388 -10.95 -27.97 12.93
N PHE A 389 -11.54 -28.95 12.26
CA PHE A 389 -12.84 -28.78 11.60
C PHE A 389 -13.99 -28.60 12.60
N VAL A 390 -14.01 -29.40 13.67
CA VAL A 390 -15.01 -29.25 14.75
C VAL A 390 -14.92 -27.86 15.38
N TRP A 391 -13.70 -27.33 15.56
CA TRP A 391 -13.51 -25.97 16.04
C TRP A 391 -14.14 -24.95 15.10
N LEU A 392 -13.81 -25.02 13.82
CA LEU A 392 -14.22 -24.06 12.81
C LEU A 392 -15.74 -24.05 12.65
N LEU A 393 -16.37 -25.23 12.70
CA LEU A 393 -17.82 -25.37 12.79
C LEU A 393 -18.41 -24.78 14.07
N SER A 394 -17.79 -25.03 15.22
CA SER A 394 -18.29 -24.53 16.51
C SER A 394 -18.24 -23.00 16.60
N GLU A 395 -17.16 -22.37 16.14
CA GLU A 395 -17.04 -20.91 16.09
C GLU A 395 -18.07 -20.33 15.11
N THR A 396 -18.17 -20.89 13.91
CA THR A 396 -19.16 -20.46 12.90
C THR A 396 -20.60 -20.60 13.43
N ALA A 397 -20.92 -21.69 14.13
CA ALA A 397 -22.24 -21.91 14.69
C ALA A 397 -22.59 -20.88 15.78
N ILE A 398 -21.63 -20.56 16.66
CA ILE A 398 -21.80 -19.53 17.69
C ILE A 398 -21.97 -18.15 17.04
N MET A 399 -21.14 -17.82 16.06
CA MET A 399 -21.22 -16.56 15.32
C MET A 399 -22.54 -16.43 14.57
N HIS A 400 -23.03 -17.49 13.94
CA HIS A 400 -24.34 -17.52 13.30
C HIS A 400 -25.49 -17.34 14.31
N ALA A 401 -25.41 -17.95 15.49
CA ALA A 401 -26.41 -17.79 16.55
C ALA A 401 -26.45 -16.34 17.08
N LEU A 402 -25.29 -15.67 17.20
CA LEU A 402 -25.22 -14.26 17.56
C LEU A 402 -25.84 -13.37 16.48
N ALA A 403 -25.46 -13.57 15.22
CA ALA A 403 -25.95 -12.79 14.09
C ALA A 403 -27.48 -12.90 13.92
N THR A 404 -28.04 -14.11 14.00
CA THR A 404 -29.50 -14.35 13.92
C THR A 404 -30.26 -13.77 15.12
N SER A 405 -29.59 -13.56 16.26
CA SER A 405 -30.15 -12.88 17.44
C SER A 405 -30.07 -11.35 17.36
N GLY A 406 -29.79 -10.77 16.18
CA GLY A 406 -29.67 -9.34 15.96
C GLY A 406 -28.43 -8.69 16.57
N HIS A 407 -27.45 -9.49 17.03
CA HIS A 407 -26.20 -9.01 17.61
C HIS A 407 -25.05 -9.38 16.66
N GLY A 408 -24.51 -8.38 15.96
CA GLY A 408 -23.38 -8.55 15.04
C GLY A 408 -23.70 -8.41 13.54
N HIS A 409 -24.94 -8.17 13.13
CA HIS A 409 -25.25 -7.83 11.72
C HIS A 409 -25.98 -6.49 11.64
N ILE A 410 -25.38 -5.52 10.96
CA ILE A 410 -26.08 -4.30 10.52
C ILE A 410 -25.74 -4.10 9.04
N ASP A 411 -26.77 -4.29 8.20
CA ASP A 411 -26.78 -3.91 6.80
C ASP A 411 -26.56 -2.40 6.67
N GLY A 412 -25.31 -1.99 6.39
CA GLY A 412 -24.97 -0.79 5.61
C GLY A 412 -25.48 0.59 6.08
N LEU A 413 -26.27 0.68 7.14
CA LEU A 413 -26.76 1.91 7.73
C LEU A 413 -25.88 2.24 8.92
N LEU A 414 -25.03 3.24 8.74
CA LEU A 414 -24.33 3.94 9.79
C LEU A 414 -25.35 4.49 10.81
N VAL A 415 -25.68 3.69 11.82
CA VAL A 415 -26.24 4.21 13.06
C VAL A 415 -25.06 4.49 13.98
N GLU A 416 -24.71 5.76 14.13
CA GLU A 416 -23.86 6.22 15.22
C GLU A 416 -24.43 5.71 16.55
N GLY A 417 -23.78 4.73 17.17
CA GLY A 417 -24.12 4.27 18.52
C GLY A 417 -24.25 2.77 18.75
N ALA A 418 -24.15 1.89 17.73
CA ALA A 418 -24.14 0.44 17.96
C ALA A 418 -22.72 -0.08 18.30
N PRO A 419 -22.46 -0.60 19.53
CA PRO A 419 -21.14 -1.07 19.91
C PRO A 419 -20.94 -2.54 19.51
N LEU A 420 -19.77 -2.81 18.91
CA LEU A 420 -19.07 -4.10 18.77
C LEU A 420 -19.56 -5.08 17.69
N MET A 421 -18.63 -5.31 16.74
CA MET A 421 -18.58 -6.29 15.64
C MET A 421 -19.06 -5.79 14.28
N GLN A 422 -18.09 -5.43 13.43
CA GLN A 422 -18.27 -5.24 11.98
C GLN A 422 -18.24 -6.59 11.22
N PRO A 423 -18.69 -6.62 9.95
CA PRO A 423 -19.04 -7.84 9.20
C PRO A 423 -17.92 -8.85 8.95
N ALA A 424 -16.65 -8.44 9.00
CA ALA A 424 -15.50 -9.31 8.75
C ALA A 424 -15.37 -10.45 9.78
N MET A 425 -16.04 -10.32 10.94
CA MET A 425 -15.87 -11.22 12.07
C MET A 425 -16.89 -12.37 12.13
N LEU A 426 -17.99 -12.33 11.36
CA LEU A 426 -19.07 -13.31 11.48
C LEU A 426 -19.12 -14.18 10.24
N ARG A 427 -18.33 -15.26 10.25
CA ARG A 427 -18.61 -16.39 9.38
C ARG A 427 -19.96 -16.94 9.79
N THR A 428 -20.96 -16.64 8.98
CA THR A 428 -22.24 -17.32 9.04
C THR A 428 -22.18 -18.51 8.09
N PHE A 429 -23.05 -19.50 8.29
CA PHE A 429 -23.14 -20.62 7.34
C PHE A 429 -23.48 -20.14 5.92
N ARG A 430 -24.23 -19.04 5.81
CA ARG A 430 -24.57 -18.36 4.56
C ARG A 430 -24.63 -16.86 4.82
N SER A 431 -23.81 -16.09 4.10
CA SER A 431 -23.96 -14.65 3.94
C SER A 431 -24.50 -14.35 2.55
N GLN A 432 -25.03 -13.14 2.34
CA GLN A 432 -25.41 -12.70 1.00
C GLN A 432 -24.18 -12.12 0.29
N PRO A 433 -23.84 -12.62 -0.91
CA PRO A 433 -22.75 -12.04 -1.70
C PRO A 433 -23.13 -10.61 -2.09
N ARG A 434 -22.13 -9.73 -2.11
CA ARG A 434 -22.27 -8.33 -2.53
C ARG A 434 -21.32 -8.02 -3.69
N LEU A 435 -21.65 -6.98 -4.47
CA LEU A 435 -20.72 -6.44 -5.46
C LEU A 435 -19.57 -5.73 -4.73
N SER A 436 -18.34 -5.91 -5.23
CA SER A 436 -17.14 -5.29 -4.66
C SER A 436 -16.86 -3.88 -5.18
N ALA A 437 -17.56 -3.46 -6.23
CA ALA A 437 -17.44 -2.16 -6.85
C ALA A 437 -18.80 -1.73 -7.41
N ASP A 438 -18.90 -0.48 -7.83
CA ASP A 438 -20.04 0.06 -8.55
C ASP A 438 -19.59 0.80 -9.83
N TRP A 439 -20.53 1.33 -10.59
CA TRP A 439 -20.25 2.08 -11.82
C TRP A 439 -20.01 3.57 -11.60
N SER A 440 -20.22 4.07 -10.37
CA SER A 440 -19.97 5.48 -10.05
C SER A 440 -18.46 5.77 -9.99
N GLY A 441 -17.67 4.74 -9.65
CA GLY A 441 -16.25 4.90 -9.37
C GLY A 441 -15.97 5.29 -7.92
N ASP A 442 -16.99 5.68 -7.15
CA ASP A 442 -16.92 5.97 -5.72
C ASP A 442 -17.20 4.69 -4.92
N TYR A 443 -16.30 3.71 -5.04
CA TYR A 443 -16.27 2.51 -4.22
C TYR A 443 -14.99 2.49 -3.36
N GLU A 444 -15.07 1.88 -2.17
CA GLU A 444 -13.89 1.71 -1.31
C GLU A 444 -12.83 0.84 -2.02
N GLU A 445 -11.57 1.28 -1.92
CA GLU A 445 -10.44 0.49 -2.39
C GLU A 445 -10.42 -0.86 -1.68
N LYS A 446 -10.30 -1.94 -2.45
CA LYS A 446 -10.32 -3.30 -1.92
C LYS A 446 -8.87 -3.78 -1.87
N SER A 447 -8.37 -4.03 -0.67
CA SER A 447 -7.06 -4.63 -0.47
C SER A 447 -7.09 -6.15 -0.69
N ALA A 448 -5.92 -6.72 -0.99
CA ALA A 448 -5.78 -8.16 -1.16
C ALA A 448 -6.23 -8.90 0.10
N GLU A 449 -7.17 -9.84 -0.04
CA GLU A 449 -7.60 -10.63 1.10
C GLU A 449 -6.53 -11.66 1.49
N TRP A 450 -6.50 -12.05 2.76
CA TRP A 450 -5.53 -13.05 3.25
C TRP A 450 -5.58 -14.39 2.51
N PHE A 451 -6.76 -14.77 1.97
CA PHE A 451 -6.86 -15.94 1.09
C PHE A 451 -6.09 -15.77 -0.22
N GLU A 452 -6.14 -14.58 -0.82
CA GLU A 452 -5.42 -14.28 -2.05
C GLU A 452 -3.90 -14.34 -1.86
N LEU A 453 -3.40 -13.90 -0.70
CA LEU A 453 -2.00 -14.09 -0.32
C LEU A 453 -1.68 -15.58 -0.09
N PHE A 454 -2.63 -16.35 0.44
CA PHE A 454 -2.47 -17.81 0.59
C PHE A 454 -2.36 -18.52 -0.75
N LEU A 455 -3.20 -18.11 -1.72
CA LEU A 455 -3.15 -18.60 -3.09
C LEU A 455 -1.80 -18.31 -3.73
N ASP A 456 -1.23 -17.13 -3.50
CA ASP A 456 0.09 -16.77 -4.03
C ASP A 456 1.21 -17.69 -3.52
N LEU A 457 1.11 -18.19 -2.28
CA LEU A 457 2.07 -19.16 -1.74
C LEU A 457 2.03 -20.51 -2.49
N VAL A 458 0.85 -20.96 -2.93
CA VAL A 458 0.75 -22.13 -3.82
C VAL A 458 1.34 -21.80 -5.20
N MET A 459 1.15 -20.57 -5.68
CA MET A 459 1.75 -20.13 -6.94
C MET A 459 3.28 -20.06 -6.88
N VAL A 460 3.89 -19.74 -5.72
CA VAL A 460 5.34 -19.86 -5.51
C VAL A 460 5.81 -21.29 -5.80
N ALA A 461 5.12 -22.30 -5.23
CA ALA A 461 5.44 -23.70 -5.48
C ALA A 461 5.21 -24.12 -6.95
N ALA A 462 4.15 -23.61 -7.59
CA ALA A 462 3.90 -23.83 -9.02
C ALA A 462 5.02 -23.25 -9.89
N CYS A 463 5.42 -22.00 -9.64
CA CYS A 463 6.52 -21.33 -10.34
C CYS A 463 7.83 -22.10 -10.22
N ALA A 464 8.19 -22.54 -9.01
CA ALA A 464 9.40 -23.34 -8.76
C ALA A 464 9.38 -24.65 -9.58
N ASN A 465 8.26 -25.38 -9.58
CA ASN A 465 8.12 -26.61 -10.34
C ASN A 465 8.23 -26.40 -11.86
N VAL A 466 7.61 -25.34 -12.37
CA VAL A 466 7.62 -25.02 -13.80
C VAL A 466 9.01 -24.56 -14.26
N ALA A 467 9.68 -23.72 -13.49
CA ALA A 467 11.06 -23.29 -13.75
C ALA A 467 12.03 -24.49 -13.73
N GLU A 468 11.95 -25.36 -12.72
CA GLU A 468 12.80 -26.54 -12.63
C GLU A 468 12.53 -27.55 -13.77
N LYS A 469 11.31 -27.61 -14.32
CA LYS A 469 11.02 -28.45 -15.49
C LYS A 469 11.71 -27.92 -16.76
N LEU A 470 11.69 -26.61 -16.97
CA LEU A 470 12.41 -26.00 -18.10
C LEU A 470 13.93 -26.22 -18.01
N LYS A 471 14.48 -26.25 -16.79
CA LYS A 471 15.88 -26.57 -16.54
C LYS A 471 16.22 -28.00 -16.99
N ASP A 472 15.39 -28.98 -16.60
CA ASP A 472 15.61 -30.40 -16.92
C ASP A 472 15.46 -30.70 -18.42
N GLU A 473 14.45 -30.09 -19.07
CA GLU A 473 14.14 -30.30 -20.48
C GLU A 473 14.36 -29.01 -21.30
N PHE A 474 15.60 -28.51 -21.33
CA PHE A 474 15.94 -27.31 -22.12
C PHE A 474 16.01 -27.61 -23.63
N THR A 475 14.84 -27.84 -24.23
CA THR A 475 14.62 -28.12 -25.65
C THR A 475 13.47 -27.26 -26.19
N ALA A 476 13.26 -27.24 -27.50
CA ALA A 476 12.13 -26.53 -28.10
C ALA A 476 10.77 -27.06 -27.59
N ASP A 477 10.62 -28.38 -27.50
CA ASP A 477 9.41 -29.02 -26.97
C ASP A 477 9.23 -28.75 -25.47
N GLY A 478 10.33 -28.75 -24.70
CA GLY A 478 10.32 -28.39 -23.30
C GLY A 478 9.92 -26.93 -23.06
N LEU A 479 10.33 -26.00 -23.92
CA LEU A 479 9.90 -24.60 -23.89
C LEU A 479 8.40 -24.45 -24.17
N VAL A 480 7.86 -25.19 -25.15
CA VAL A 480 6.42 -25.20 -25.44
C VAL A 480 5.64 -25.75 -24.24
N ALA A 481 6.11 -26.85 -23.64
CA ALA A 481 5.50 -27.43 -22.45
C ALA A 481 5.55 -26.46 -21.25
N PHE A 482 6.68 -25.77 -21.05
CA PHE A 482 6.86 -24.73 -20.04
C PHE A 482 5.83 -23.60 -20.19
N ILE A 483 5.69 -23.04 -21.41
CA ILE A 483 4.73 -21.97 -21.69
C ILE A 483 3.30 -22.47 -21.45
N LEU A 484 2.96 -23.68 -21.93
CA LEU A 484 1.63 -24.26 -21.76
C LEU A 484 1.27 -24.41 -20.27
N ILE A 485 2.17 -25.01 -19.47
CA ILE A 485 1.92 -25.24 -18.04
C ILE A 485 1.83 -23.89 -17.30
N CYS A 486 2.69 -22.92 -17.61
CA CYS A 486 2.58 -21.55 -17.09
C CYS A 486 1.19 -20.96 -17.37
N CYS A 487 0.71 -21.04 -18.61
CA CYS A 487 -0.61 -20.52 -18.98
C CYS A 487 -1.76 -21.20 -18.22
N LEU A 488 -1.66 -22.50 -17.92
CA LEU A 488 -2.66 -23.23 -17.15
C LEU A 488 -2.72 -22.76 -15.69
N TYR A 489 -1.58 -22.50 -15.05
CA TYR A 489 -1.53 -21.91 -13.70
C TYR A 489 -2.04 -20.47 -13.69
N VAL A 490 -1.54 -19.63 -14.60
CA VAL A 490 -1.94 -18.22 -14.71
C VAL A 490 -3.42 -18.06 -14.99
N SER A 491 -3.98 -18.86 -15.91
CA SER A 491 -5.42 -18.82 -16.20
C SER A 491 -6.27 -19.17 -14.98
N SER A 492 -5.82 -20.14 -14.18
CA SER A 492 -6.48 -20.57 -12.95
C SER A 492 -6.47 -19.48 -11.88
N TRP A 493 -5.30 -18.85 -11.69
CA TRP A 493 -5.15 -17.73 -10.76
C TRP A 493 -5.99 -16.52 -11.19
N HIS A 494 -5.90 -16.11 -12.47
CA HIS A 494 -6.70 -15.00 -13.02
C HIS A 494 -8.21 -15.23 -12.87
N ALA A 495 -8.69 -16.46 -13.02
CA ALA A 495 -10.11 -16.76 -12.89
C ALA A 495 -10.61 -16.51 -11.46
N TYR A 496 -9.79 -16.79 -10.45
CA TYR A 496 -10.12 -16.48 -9.06
C TYR A 496 -10.01 -14.97 -8.77
N THR A 497 -8.91 -14.33 -9.14
CA THR A 497 -8.71 -12.87 -8.97
C THR A 497 -9.86 -12.08 -9.58
N HIS A 498 -10.32 -12.49 -10.77
CA HIS A 498 -11.46 -11.86 -11.42
C HIS A 498 -12.81 -12.15 -10.72
N PHE A 499 -13.00 -13.32 -10.13
CA PHE A 499 -14.18 -13.58 -9.29
C PHE A 499 -14.17 -12.64 -8.08
N HIS A 500 -13.04 -12.57 -7.37
CA HIS A 500 -12.92 -11.82 -6.13
C HIS A 500 -12.95 -10.30 -6.34
N GLY A 501 -12.38 -9.79 -7.44
CA GLY A 501 -12.48 -8.38 -7.79
C GLY A 501 -13.91 -7.88 -8.04
N ARG A 502 -14.87 -8.79 -8.28
CA ARG A 502 -16.28 -8.47 -8.55
C ARG A 502 -17.21 -8.72 -7.36
N PHE A 503 -16.90 -9.72 -6.54
CA PHE A 503 -17.79 -10.18 -5.48
C PHE A 503 -17.08 -10.26 -4.12
N SER A 504 -17.77 -9.79 -3.09
CA SER A 504 -17.37 -9.93 -1.69
C SER A 504 -18.30 -10.96 -1.02
N GLU A 505 -17.74 -12.08 -0.61
CA GLU A 505 -18.46 -13.23 -0.06
C GLU A 505 -17.64 -13.88 1.06
N SER A 506 -18.23 -14.03 2.25
CA SER A 506 -17.51 -14.42 3.48
C SER A 506 -18.11 -15.64 4.19
N SER A 507 -19.05 -16.34 3.56
CA SER A 507 -19.70 -17.51 4.16
C SER A 507 -18.74 -18.69 4.32
N LEU A 508 -19.02 -19.56 5.31
CA LEU A 508 -18.27 -20.81 5.46
C LEU A 508 -18.33 -21.68 4.18
N VAL A 509 -19.47 -21.67 3.48
CA VAL A 509 -19.64 -22.39 2.21
C VAL A 509 -18.66 -21.87 1.15
N HIS A 510 -18.44 -20.56 1.08
CA HIS A 510 -17.44 -19.99 0.20
C HIS A 510 -16.03 -20.47 0.55
N TYR A 511 -15.65 -20.49 1.83
CA TYR A 511 -14.36 -21.03 2.28
C TYR A 511 -14.17 -22.52 1.95
N VAL A 512 -15.24 -23.32 1.93
CA VAL A 512 -15.19 -24.71 1.45
C VAL A 512 -14.87 -24.78 -0.04
N PHE A 513 -15.45 -23.88 -0.86
CA PHE A 513 -15.12 -23.80 -2.29
C PHE A 513 -13.70 -23.29 -2.52
N LEU A 514 -13.24 -22.34 -1.72
CA LEU A 514 -11.86 -21.86 -1.73
C LEU A 514 -10.87 -22.98 -1.40
N TYR A 515 -11.18 -23.82 -0.40
CA TYR A 515 -10.39 -25.00 -0.10
C TYR A 515 -10.38 -26.03 -1.25
N LEU A 516 -11.52 -26.24 -1.94
CA LEU A 516 -11.56 -27.10 -3.13
C LEU A 516 -10.68 -26.55 -4.26
N LEU A 517 -10.68 -25.23 -4.48
CA LEU A 517 -9.80 -24.56 -5.44
C LEU A 517 -8.33 -24.79 -5.08
N LEU A 518 -7.99 -24.66 -3.80
CA LEU A 518 -6.66 -24.86 -3.27
C LEU A 518 -6.17 -26.31 -3.43
N VAL A 519 -7.02 -27.29 -3.12
CA VAL A 519 -6.78 -28.72 -3.35
C VAL A 519 -6.55 -29.02 -4.83
N GLY A 520 -7.33 -28.39 -5.72
CA GLY A 520 -7.15 -28.50 -7.16
C GLY A 520 -5.77 -28.02 -7.62
N LEU A 521 -5.38 -26.81 -7.23
CA LEU A 521 -4.07 -26.24 -7.54
C LEU A 521 -2.92 -27.05 -6.91
N GLY A 522 -3.05 -27.42 -5.64
CA GLY A 522 -2.06 -28.25 -4.96
C GLY A 522 -1.87 -29.61 -5.66
N SER A 523 -2.94 -30.22 -6.16
CA SER A 523 -2.86 -31.47 -6.95
C SER A 523 -2.11 -31.29 -8.27
N MET A 524 -2.30 -30.15 -8.94
CA MET A 524 -1.55 -29.81 -10.16
C MET A 524 -0.05 -29.70 -9.85
N VAL A 525 0.31 -29.01 -8.77
CA VAL A 525 1.71 -28.81 -8.36
C VAL A 525 2.34 -30.14 -7.95
N LEU A 526 1.66 -30.96 -7.15
CA LEU A 526 2.11 -32.32 -6.76
C LEU A 526 2.34 -33.24 -7.95
N SER A 527 1.47 -33.15 -8.97
CA SER A 527 1.58 -33.98 -10.17
C SER A 527 2.73 -33.55 -11.09
N SER A 528 3.09 -32.26 -11.07
CA SER A 528 4.16 -31.60 -11.85
C SER A 528 4.11 -31.72 -13.38
N GLU A 529 3.39 -32.69 -13.94
CA GLU A 529 3.37 -33.00 -15.37
C GLU A 529 1.95 -33.06 -15.95
N PRO A 530 1.76 -32.64 -17.21
CA PRO A 530 0.54 -32.88 -17.97
C PRO A 530 0.16 -34.37 -17.98
N GLY A 531 -0.99 -34.70 -17.43
CA GLY A 531 -1.53 -36.06 -17.45
C GLY A 531 -2.82 -36.15 -16.63
N PRO A 532 -3.40 -37.34 -16.46
CA PRO A 532 -4.71 -37.51 -15.82
C PRO A 532 -4.79 -36.92 -14.40
N ARG A 533 -3.72 -37.07 -13.59
CA ARG A 533 -3.68 -36.53 -12.22
C ARG A 533 -3.67 -35.00 -12.21
N PHE A 534 -2.89 -34.39 -13.09
CA PHE A 534 -2.89 -32.94 -13.28
C PHE A 534 -4.24 -32.45 -13.80
N SER A 535 -4.86 -33.18 -14.74
CA SER A 535 -6.20 -32.87 -15.26
C SER A 535 -7.28 -32.93 -14.18
N VAL A 536 -7.20 -33.88 -13.25
CA VAL A 536 -8.10 -33.97 -12.09
C VAL A 536 -7.95 -32.74 -11.18
N GLY A 537 -6.71 -32.32 -10.90
CA GLY A 537 -6.45 -31.10 -10.14
C GLY A 537 -7.04 -29.86 -10.81
N LEU A 538 -6.76 -29.68 -12.11
CA LEU A 538 -7.27 -28.56 -12.90
C LEU A 538 -8.80 -28.57 -13.02
N LEU A 539 -9.42 -29.75 -13.16
CA LEU A 539 -10.88 -29.91 -13.12
C LEU A 539 -11.43 -29.47 -11.75
N GLY A 540 -10.77 -29.84 -10.65
CA GLY A 540 -11.13 -29.39 -9.30
C GLY A 540 -11.17 -27.87 -9.17
N VAL A 541 -10.18 -27.17 -9.72
CA VAL A 541 -10.15 -25.69 -9.78
C VAL A 541 -11.36 -25.14 -10.53
N ARG A 542 -11.67 -25.68 -11.72
CA ARG A 542 -12.79 -25.21 -12.54
C ARG A 542 -14.15 -25.51 -11.90
N VAL A 543 -14.30 -26.66 -11.25
CA VAL A 543 -15.50 -27.02 -10.48
C VAL A 543 -15.67 -26.07 -9.29
N ALA A 544 -14.61 -25.76 -8.54
CA ALA A 544 -14.68 -24.80 -7.44
C ALA A 544 -15.16 -23.42 -7.92
N LEU A 545 -14.58 -22.90 -8.99
CA LEU A 545 -15.01 -21.64 -9.61
C LEU A 545 -16.46 -21.71 -10.09
N LEU A 546 -16.89 -22.82 -10.70
CA LEU A 546 -18.27 -23.01 -11.13
C LEU A 546 -19.25 -23.00 -9.94
N LEU A 547 -18.88 -23.59 -8.81
CA LEU A 547 -19.68 -23.59 -7.57
C LEU A 547 -19.77 -22.19 -6.97
N MET A 548 -18.66 -21.45 -6.94
CA MET A 548 -18.62 -20.06 -6.44
C MET A 548 -19.50 -19.14 -7.30
N ASN A 549 -19.34 -19.19 -8.63
CA ASN A 549 -20.18 -18.44 -9.56
C ASN A 549 -21.64 -18.90 -9.47
N GLY A 550 -21.91 -20.20 -9.30
CA GLY A 550 -23.26 -20.72 -9.10
C GLY A 550 -23.94 -20.24 -7.82
N ALA A 551 -23.18 -20.08 -6.73
CA ALA A 551 -23.69 -19.53 -5.47
C ALA A 551 -24.11 -18.06 -5.65
N VAL A 552 -23.26 -17.26 -6.28
CA VAL A 552 -23.55 -15.85 -6.62
C VAL A 552 -24.73 -15.74 -7.59
N TYR A 553 -24.79 -16.59 -8.63
CA TYR A 553 -25.88 -16.62 -9.61
C TYR A 553 -27.26 -16.79 -8.94
N ARG A 554 -27.33 -17.64 -7.92
CA ARG A 554 -28.57 -17.87 -7.17
C ARG A 554 -28.95 -16.63 -6.35
N ALA A 555 -27.98 -16.05 -5.66
CA ALA A 555 -28.20 -15.01 -4.66
C ALA A 555 -28.38 -13.59 -5.24
N LEU A 556 -27.70 -13.25 -6.35
CA LEU A 556 -27.72 -11.92 -6.95
C LEU A 556 -28.40 -11.95 -8.35
N PRO A 557 -29.68 -11.57 -8.48
CA PRO A 557 -30.38 -11.57 -9.77
C PRO A 557 -29.74 -10.68 -10.83
N ALA A 558 -29.15 -9.54 -10.41
CA ALA A 558 -28.54 -8.56 -11.30
C ALA A 558 -27.35 -9.11 -12.10
N SER A 559 -26.62 -10.10 -11.59
CA SER A 559 -25.43 -10.67 -12.25
C SER A 559 -25.74 -11.84 -13.19
N ARG A 560 -26.97 -12.39 -13.17
CA ARG A 560 -27.32 -13.68 -13.81
C ARG A 560 -27.06 -13.73 -15.31
N LYS A 561 -27.52 -12.74 -16.08
CA LYS A 561 -27.40 -12.76 -17.55
C LYS A 561 -25.96 -13.00 -18.00
N ARG A 562 -25.01 -12.40 -17.29
CA ARG A 562 -23.60 -12.45 -17.66
C ARG A 562 -22.84 -13.59 -17.02
N LEU A 563 -23.09 -13.83 -15.73
CA LEU A 563 -22.53 -14.95 -15.01
C LEU A 563 -22.92 -16.29 -15.65
N GLY A 564 -24.11 -16.38 -16.25
CA GLY A 564 -24.53 -17.53 -17.05
C GLY A 564 -23.61 -17.83 -18.24
N VAL A 565 -23.12 -16.82 -18.95
CA VAL A 565 -22.16 -17.01 -20.06
C VAL A 565 -20.82 -17.54 -19.54
N GLU A 566 -20.31 -16.96 -18.45
CA GLU A 566 -19.07 -17.43 -17.82
C GLU A 566 -19.20 -18.87 -17.32
N MET A 567 -20.35 -19.22 -16.73
CA MET A 567 -20.63 -20.58 -16.27
C MET A 567 -20.70 -21.58 -17.42
N VAL A 568 -21.22 -21.20 -18.60
CA VAL A 568 -21.23 -22.05 -19.80
C VAL A 568 -19.80 -22.29 -20.30
N ILE A 569 -18.96 -21.26 -20.33
CA ILE A 569 -17.54 -21.40 -20.70
C ILE A 569 -16.83 -22.32 -19.71
N LEU A 570 -16.99 -22.11 -18.40
CA LEU A 570 -16.43 -22.97 -17.36
C LEU A 570 -16.92 -24.42 -17.47
N LEU A 571 -18.21 -24.63 -17.82
CA LEU A 571 -18.75 -25.97 -18.05
C LEU A 571 -18.09 -26.63 -19.28
N GLY A 572 -17.88 -25.87 -20.36
CA GLY A 572 -17.12 -26.32 -21.53
C GLY A 572 -15.69 -26.74 -21.17
N SER A 573 -15.02 -25.97 -20.33
CA SER A 573 -13.70 -26.33 -19.79
C SER A 573 -13.74 -27.60 -18.96
N CYS A 574 -14.73 -27.76 -18.08
CA CYS A 574 -14.91 -28.99 -17.31
C CYS A 574 -15.11 -30.21 -18.22
N LEU A 575 -15.88 -30.07 -19.32
CA LEU A 575 -16.07 -31.14 -20.30
C LEU A 575 -14.77 -31.49 -21.05
N ALA A 576 -14.01 -30.48 -21.50
CA ALA A 576 -12.71 -30.68 -22.14
C ALA A 576 -11.72 -31.40 -21.20
N LEU A 577 -11.70 -31.03 -19.92
CA LEU A 577 -10.87 -31.68 -18.91
C LEU A 577 -11.36 -33.10 -18.58
N GLY A 578 -12.66 -33.34 -18.57
CA GLY A 578 -13.23 -34.69 -18.47
C GLY A 578 -12.78 -35.60 -19.62
N LEU A 579 -12.73 -35.07 -20.84
CA LEU A 579 -12.18 -35.78 -22.00
C LEU A 579 -10.68 -36.05 -21.87
N ALA A 580 -9.90 -35.08 -21.35
CA ALA A 580 -8.47 -35.28 -21.08
C ALA A 580 -8.21 -36.42 -20.07
N ILE A 581 -9.06 -36.54 -19.05
CA ILE A 581 -8.98 -37.63 -18.05
C ILE A 581 -9.37 -38.97 -18.68
N ALA A 582 -10.45 -39.01 -19.47
CA ALA A 582 -10.94 -40.23 -20.09
C ALA A 582 -10.04 -40.74 -21.22
N TRP A 583 -9.42 -39.84 -21.99
CA TRP A 583 -8.51 -40.13 -23.09
C TRP A 583 -7.17 -39.40 -22.90
N PRO A 584 -6.22 -40.01 -22.15
CA PRO A 584 -4.92 -39.39 -21.86
C PRO A 584 -4.10 -39.03 -23.11
N ALA A 585 -4.30 -39.73 -24.23
CA ALA A 585 -3.63 -39.46 -25.51
C ALA A 585 -3.92 -38.06 -26.08
N PHE A 586 -5.05 -37.45 -25.72
CA PHE A 586 -5.48 -36.13 -26.22
C PHE A 586 -5.35 -35.02 -25.16
N THR A 587 -4.64 -35.27 -24.05
CA THR A 587 -4.53 -34.34 -22.91
C THR A 587 -4.05 -32.95 -23.34
N THR A 588 -2.93 -32.85 -24.05
CA THR A 588 -2.36 -31.56 -24.48
C THR A 588 -3.30 -30.79 -25.40
N GLN A 589 -4.00 -31.48 -26.31
CA GLN A 589 -4.96 -30.87 -27.21
C GLN A 589 -6.19 -30.35 -26.46
N CYS A 590 -6.66 -31.08 -25.44
CA CYS A 590 -7.73 -30.64 -24.56
C CYS A 590 -7.31 -29.40 -23.75
N TYR A 591 -6.06 -29.33 -23.28
CA TYR A 591 -5.53 -28.15 -22.58
C TYR A 591 -5.46 -26.93 -23.49
N VAL A 592 -4.97 -27.09 -24.73
CA VAL A 592 -4.94 -26.00 -25.72
C VAL A 592 -6.35 -25.56 -26.06
N ALA A 593 -7.28 -26.49 -26.32
CA ALA A 593 -8.68 -26.16 -26.60
C ALA A 593 -9.34 -25.41 -25.43
N MET A 594 -9.07 -25.83 -24.19
CA MET A 594 -9.52 -25.13 -22.97
C MET A 594 -8.97 -23.71 -22.92
N LEU A 595 -7.66 -23.52 -23.13
CA LEU A 595 -7.05 -22.18 -23.10
C LEU A 595 -7.56 -21.29 -24.23
N VAL A 596 -7.80 -21.83 -25.43
CA VAL A 596 -8.38 -21.09 -26.57
C VAL A 596 -9.84 -20.72 -26.31
N LEU A 597 -10.59 -21.55 -25.59
CA LEU A 597 -11.95 -21.23 -25.15
C LEU A 597 -11.94 -20.17 -24.05
N GLU A 598 -11.05 -20.32 -23.05
CA GLU A 598 -11.04 -19.47 -21.87
C GLU A 598 -10.37 -18.13 -22.13
N ILE A 599 -9.11 -18.10 -22.57
CA ILE A 599 -8.28 -16.87 -22.55
C ILE A 599 -8.86 -15.77 -23.44
N PRO A 600 -9.11 -15.96 -24.75
CA PRO A 600 -9.57 -14.90 -25.64
C PRO A 600 -11.00 -14.45 -25.32
N ILE A 601 -11.90 -15.40 -25.04
CA ILE A 601 -13.30 -15.11 -24.73
C ILE A 601 -13.42 -14.43 -23.38
N GLN A 602 -12.69 -14.91 -22.35
CA GLN A 602 -12.66 -14.24 -21.05
C GLN A 602 -12.00 -12.87 -21.15
N LEU A 603 -10.91 -12.72 -21.92
CA LEU A 603 -10.28 -11.41 -22.13
C LEU A 603 -11.29 -10.44 -22.77
N GLU A 604 -11.97 -10.82 -23.84
CA GLU A 604 -12.99 -9.98 -24.47
C GLU A 604 -14.17 -9.67 -23.51
N ILE A 605 -14.63 -10.68 -22.76
CA ILE A 605 -15.73 -10.56 -21.79
C ILE A 605 -15.38 -9.59 -20.65
N ARG A 606 -14.20 -9.78 -20.04
CA ARG A 606 -13.65 -8.97 -18.95
C ARG A 606 -13.45 -7.53 -19.38
N VAL A 607 -12.96 -7.35 -20.60
CA VAL A 607 -12.68 -6.04 -21.16
C VAL A 607 -13.96 -5.26 -21.45
N ARG A 608 -15.03 -5.92 -21.92
CA ARG A 608 -16.36 -5.30 -22.05
C ARG A 608 -16.98 -4.96 -20.69
N HIS A 609 -16.60 -5.63 -19.60
CA HIS A 609 -17.07 -5.29 -18.26
C HIS A 609 -16.43 -4.03 -17.67
N TRP A 610 -15.25 -3.63 -18.13
CA TRP A 610 -14.56 -2.53 -17.49
C TRP A 610 -15.05 -1.15 -17.99
N PHE A 611 -15.70 -1.06 -19.17
CA PHE A 611 -16.02 0.24 -19.81
C PHE A 611 -17.36 0.31 -20.57
N VAL A 612 -18.23 -0.70 -20.49
CA VAL A 612 -19.56 -0.64 -21.15
C VAL A 612 -20.62 -0.18 -20.14
N ALA A 613 -21.51 0.70 -20.59
CA ALA A 613 -22.57 1.36 -19.81
C ALA A 613 -23.42 0.43 -18.89
N PRO A 614 -24.05 0.99 -17.83
CA PRO A 614 -24.59 0.28 -16.65
C PRO A 614 -25.59 -0.86 -16.91
N GLU A 615 -26.25 -0.91 -18.08
CA GLU A 615 -27.36 -1.84 -18.30
C GLU A 615 -26.92 -3.31 -18.47
N ASN A 616 -25.63 -3.60 -18.72
CA ASN A 616 -25.20 -4.94 -19.18
C ASN A 616 -23.92 -5.55 -18.56
N GLY A 617 -23.19 -4.86 -17.66
CA GLY A 617 -21.93 -5.37 -17.07
C GLY A 617 -21.96 -5.57 -15.55
N ILE A 618 -20.94 -6.25 -15.01
CA ILE A 618 -20.71 -6.37 -13.56
C ILE A 618 -19.46 -5.52 -13.22
N PRO A 619 -19.56 -4.53 -12.31
CA PRO A 619 -18.42 -3.68 -11.95
C PRO A 619 -17.31 -4.49 -11.28
N ILE A 620 -16.06 -4.04 -11.44
CA ILE A 620 -14.86 -4.66 -10.84
C ILE A 620 -14.08 -3.60 -10.09
N ASN A 621 -13.43 -3.98 -9.00
CA ASN A 621 -12.45 -3.13 -8.34
C ASN A 621 -11.13 -3.14 -9.15
N VAL A 622 -10.81 -2.03 -9.81
CA VAL A 622 -9.65 -1.92 -10.70
C VAL A 622 -8.33 -1.85 -9.93
N GLU A 623 -8.29 -1.14 -8.79
CA GLU A 623 -7.10 -1.06 -7.93
C GLU A 623 -6.72 -2.45 -7.42
N HIS A 624 -7.70 -3.21 -6.94
CA HIS A 624 -7.52 -4.58 -6.51
C HIS A 624 -6.86 -5.46 -7.58
N VAL A 625 -7.40 -5.44 -8.80
CA VAL A 625 -6.85 -6.27 -9.90
C VAL A 625 -5.42 -5.87 -10.21
N HIS A 626 -5.11 -4.57 -10.26
CA HIS A 626 -3.75 -4.08 -10.48
C HIS A 626 -2.79 -4.59 -9.40
N ASP A 627 -3.17 -4.50 -8.12
CA ASP A 627 -2.35 -4.96 -7.01
C ASP A 627 -2.14 -6.48 -7.03
N ARG A 628 -3.16 -7.22 -7.45
CA ARG A 628 -3.03 -8.67 -7.64
C ARG A 628 -2.06 -9.01 -8.78
N GLU A 629 -2.12 -8.33 -9.92
CA GLU A 629 -1.15 -8.54 -11.02
C GLU A 629 0.28 -8.22 -10.57
N GLY A 630 0.47 -7.14 -9.80
CA GLY A 630 1.75 -6.81 -9.15
C GLY A 630 2.24 -7.92 -8.21
N SER A 631 1.34 -8.51 -7.41
CA SER A 631 1.66 -9.63 -6.53
C SER A 631 2.14 -10.86 -7.29
N LEU A 632 1.54 -11.18 -8.44
CA LEU A 632 1.97 -12.32 -9.27
C LEU A 632 3.35 -12.09 -9.91
N VAL A 633 3.62 -10.86 -10.38
CA VAL A 633 4.97 -10.47 -10.86
C VAL A 633 6.00 -10.61 -9.74
N LEU A 634 5.64 -10.20 -8.52
CA LEU A 634 6.47 -10.33 -7.34
C LEU A 634 6.78 -11.80 -7.03
N VAL A 635 5.80 -12.70 -7.10
CA VAL A 635 5.99 -14.15 -6.91
C VAL A 635 7.01 -14.72 -7.92
N ALA A 636 6.94 -14.32 -9.19
CA ALA A 636 7.89 -14.81 -10.20
C ALA A 636 9.30 -14.26 -10.00
N LEU A 637 9.44 -12.98 -9.62
CA LEU A 637 10.74 -12.39 -9.24
C LEU A 637 11.30 -13.08 -7.99
N GLY A 638 10.43 -13.44 -7.04
CA GLY A 638 10.76 -14.23 -5.86
C GLY A 638 11.40 -15.56 -6.20
N GLU A 639 10.80 -16.35 -7.11
CA GLU A 639 11.41 -17.60 -7.57
C GLU A 639 12.74 -17.37 -8.28
N ALA A 640 12.90 -16.31 -9.08
CA ALA A 640 14.20 -16.00 -9.68
C ALA A 640 15.30 -15.82 -8.61
N VAL A 641 15.00 -15.25 -7.45
CA VAL A 641 15.97 -15.13 -6.34
C VAL A 641 16.11 -16.44 -5.56
N VAL A 642 15.00 -17.03 -5.10
CA VAL A 642 14.97 -18.19 -4.21
C VAL A 642 15.60 -19.43 -4.86
N SER A 643 15.39 -19.61 -6.16
CA SER A 643 15.98 -20.71 -6.93
C SER A 643 17.50 -20.86 -6.78
N THR A 644 18.23 -19.74 -6.76
CA THR A 644 19.69 -19.76 -6.61
C THR A 644 20.10 -20.26 -5.22
N VAL A 645 19.34 -19.92 -4.18
CA VAL A 645 19.54 -20.37 -2.80
C VAL A 645 19.20 -21.85 -2.66
N VAL A 646 18.13 -22.33 -3.31
CA VAL A 646 17.75 -23.75 -3.24
C VAL A 646 18.79 -24.64 -3.93
N ASN A 647 19.36 -24.21 -5.05
CA ASN A 647 20.41 -24.99 -5.75
C ASN A 647 21.64 -25.24 -4.87
N SER A 648 22.01 -24.28 -4.01
CA SER A 648 23.19 -24.42 -3.14
C SER A 648 23.06 -25.56 -2.12
N ARG A 649 21.83 -25.98 -1.79
CA ARG A 649 21.54 -26.99 -0.76
C ARG A 649 21.99 -28.40 -1.13
N HIS A 650 22.16 -28.69 -2.42
CA HIS A 650 22.65 -29.99 -2.89
C HIS A 650 24.17 -30.15 -2.72
N PHE A 651 24.88 -29.06 -2.40
CA PHE A 651 26.33 -29.04 -2.25
C PHE A 651 26.73 -29.36 -0.80
N ARG A 652 27.46 -30.46 -0.58
CA ARG A 652 27.82 -30.97 0.77
C ARG A 652 29.05 -30.30 1.40
N GLY A 653 29.40 -29.07 1.02
CA GLY A 653 30.60 -28.36 1.50
C GLY A 653 30.39 -26.85 1.64
N PRO A 654 31.39 -26.11 2.15
CA PRO A 654 31.31 -24.66 2.18
C PRO A 654 31.20 -24.10 0.76
N LEU A 655 30.23 -23.21 0.54
CA LEU A 655 30.02 -22.60 -0.77
C LEU A 655 31.24 -21.76 -1.18
N PRO A 656 31.68 -21.82 -2.44
CA PRO A 656 32.81 -21.02 -2.89
C PRO A 656 32.46 -19.52 -2.88
N ALA A 657 33.44 -18.65 -2.63
CA ALA A 657 33.24 -17.20 -2.62
C ALA A 657 32.57 -16.68 -3.91
N ARG A 658 32.90 -17.31 -5.05
CA ARG A 658 32.29 -17.04 -6.37
C ARG A 658 30.76 -17.21 -6.35
N PHE A 659 30.23 -18.15 -5.57
CA PHE A 659 28.79 -18.38 -5.46
C PHE A 659 28.05 -17.26 -4.72
N TYR A 660 28.67 -16.68 -3.67
CA TYR A 660 28.11 -15.52 -3.00
C TYR A 660 28.05 -14.30 -3.94
N VAL A 661 29.09 -14.10 -4.76
CA VAL A 661 29.10 -13.04 -5.79
C VAL A 661 28.01 -13.28 -6.84
N LEU A 662 27.84 -14.52 -7.31
CA LEU A 662 26.76 -14.90 -8.22
C LEU A 662 25.37 -14.55 -7.65
N MET A 663 25.12 -14.90 -6.37
CA MET A 663 23.86 -14.59 -5.70
C MET A 663 23.63 -13.08 -5.59
N GLN A 664 24.68 -12.31 -5.26
CA GLN A 664 24.57 -10.85 -5.17
C GLN A 664 24.27 -10.22 -6.53
N LEU A 665 24.93 -10.66 -7.60
CA LEU A 665 24.69 -10.15 -8.95
C LEU A 665 23.29 -10.52 -9.47
N SER A 666 22.83 -11.75 -9.26
CA SER A 666 21.47 -12.17 -9.64
C SER A 666 20.38 -11.44 -8.84
N LEU A 667 20.59 -11.22 -7.54
CA LEU A 667 19.73 -10.37 -6.71
C LEU A 667 19.72 -8.93 -7.21
N LEU A 668 20.86 -8.35 -7.61
CA LEU A 668 20.94 -7.00 -8.15
C LEU A 668 20.14 -6.86 -9.44
N VAL A 669 20.28 -7.82 -10.37
CA VAL A 669 19.51 -7.82 -11.61
C VAL A 669 18.02 -7.86 -11.32
N THR A 670 17.60 -8.78 -10.45
CA THR A 670 16.18 -8.96 -10.09
C THR A 670 15.62 -7.73 -9.37
N PHE A 671 16.36 -7.18 -8.41
CA PHE A 671 15.99 -5.98 -7.65
C PHE A 671 15.88 -4.75 -8.54
N ALA A 672 16.81 -4.56 -9.49
CA ALA A 672 16.75 -3.45 -10.45
C ALA A 672 15.54 -3.55 -11.40
N LEU A 673 15.21 -4.76 -11.88
CA LEU A 673 14.00 -5.00 -12.67
C LEU A 673 12.74 -4.74 -11.84
N ALA A 674 12.69 -5.20 -10.58
CA ALA A 674 11.60 -4.94 -9.65
C ALA A 674 11.42 -3.44 -9.40
N LEU A 675 12.52 -2.70 -9.21
CA LEU A 675 12.50 -1.24 -9.06
C LEU A 675 11.89 -0.58 -10.29
N PHE A 676 12.21 -1.01 -11.49
CA PHE A 676 11.58 -0.46 -12.69
C PHE A 676 10.10 -0.85 -12.81
N TYR A 677 9.66 -2.00 -12.33
CA TYR A 677 8.24 -2.33 -12.35
C TYR A 677 7.44 -1.53 -11.29
N PHE A 678 7.89 -1.49 -10.03
CA PHE A 678 7.09 -0.99 -8.89
C PHE A 678 7.29 0.50 -8.52
N SER A 679 8.39 1.16 -8.91
CA SER A 679 8.70 2.51 -8.37
C SER A 679 7.79 3.64 -8.85
N LEU A 680 7.06 3.46 -9.94
CA LEU A 680 6.30 4.52 -10.60
C LEU A 680 4.88 4.01 -10.90
N PRO A 681 4.05 3.77 -9.88
CA PRO A 681 2.66 3.43 -10.10
C PRO A 681 1.97 4.61 -10.81
N PRO A 682 1.21 4.36 -11.89
CA PRO A 682 0.48 5.41 -12.58
C PRO A 682 -0.69 5.89 -11.72
N PRO A 683 -1.00 7.20 -11.70
CA PRO A 683 -2.24 7.69 -11.12
C PRO A 683 -3.46 6.94 -11.66
N ARG A 684 -4.50 6.82 -10.83
CA ARG A 684 -5.76 6.13 -11.15
C ARG A 684 -6.28 6.52 -12.54
N GLU A 685 -6.38 7.84 -12.79
CA GLU A 685 -6.87 8.41 -14.05
C GLU A 685 -6.03 8.07 -15.29
N THR A 686 -4.74 7.80 -15.15
CA THR A 686 -3.85 7.45 -16.27
C THR A 686 -3.65 5.95 -16.38
N HIS A 687 -4.28 5.13 -15.53
CA HIS A 687 -4.11 3.70 -15.59
C HIS A 687 -4.65 3.12 -16.91
N ALA A 688 -3.88 2.23 -17.56
CA ALA A 688 -4.20 1.66 -18.87
C ALA A 688 -5.57 0.96 -18.88
N VAL A 689 -5.90 0.30 -17.77
CA VAL A 689 -7.21 -0.33 -17.56
C VAL A 689 -8.29 0.72 -17.74
N GLN A 690 -8.26 1.85 -17.02
CA GLN A 690 -9.32 2.89 -16.99
C GLN A 690 -9.54 3.65 -18.30
N ARG A 691 -8.61 3.57 -19.27
CA ARG A 691 -8.62 4.42 -20.46
C ARG A 691 -9.41 3.84 -21.63
N SER A 692 -9.27 2.55 -21.91
CA SER A 692 -10.08 1.87 -22.94
C SER A 692 -9.97 0.35 -22.86
N VAL A 693 -11.01 -0.29 -23.39
CA VAL A 693 -11.11 -1.74 -23.69
C VAL A 693 -9.83 -2.30 -24.31
N ARG A 694 -9.29 -1.65 -25.34
CA ARG A 694 -8.09 -2.15 -26.05
C ARG A 694 -6.84 -2.12 -25.17
N ARG A 695 -6.64 -1.02 -24.41
CA ARG A 695 -5.47 -0.88 -23.53
C ARG A 695 -5.51 -1.84 -22.36
N ALA A 696 -6.68 -2.02 -21.76
CA ALA A 696 -6.96 -3.05 -20.77
C ALA A 696 -6.59 -4.46 -21.25
N SER A 697 -7.00 -4.81 -22.49
CA SER A 697 -6.69 -6.12 -23.09
C SER A 697 -5.18 -6.31 -23.24
N CYS A 698 -4.49 -5.28 -23.75
CA CYS A 698 -3.04 -5.32 -23.91
C CYS A 698 -2.31 -5.40 -22.57
N PHE A 699 -2.79 -4.68 -21.54
CA PHE A 699 -2.23 -4.72 -20.19
C PHE A 699 -2.26 -6.15 -19.62
N ALA A 700 -3.40 -6.83 -19.67
CA ALA A 700 -3.52 -8.20 -19.18
C ALA A 700 -2.67 -9.19 -20.01
N LEU A 701 -2.67 -9.06 -21.34
CA LEU A 701 -1.87 -9.91 -22.21
C LEU A 701 -0.36 -9.78 -21.93
N LEU A 702 0.12 -8.55 -21.70
CA LEU A 702 1.53 -8.31 -21.40
C LEU A 702 1.94 -8.97 -20.07
N HIS A 703 1.08 -9.02 -19.06
CA HIS A 703 1.37 -9.74 -17.80
C HIS A 703 1.46 -11.26 -18.01
N VAL A 704 0.57 -11.83 -18.82
CA VAL A 704 0.62 -13.25 -19.20
C VAL A 704 1.93 -13.60 -19.91
N LEU A 705 2.50 -12.68 -20.70
CA LEU A 705 3.80 -12.87 -21.37
C LEU A 705 4.99 -12.58 -20.45
N LEU A 706 4.87 -11.60 -19.56
CA LEU A 706 5.91 -11.18 -18.63
C LEU A 706 6.26 -12.31 -17.66
N LEU A 707 5.27 -13.00 -17.11
CA LEU A 707 5.47 -14.03 -16.08
C LEU A 707 6.40 -15.19 -16.51
N PRO A 708 6.13 -15.94 -17.60
CA PRO A 708 7.03 -16.99 -18.06
C PRO A 708 8.41 -16.46 -18.44
N THR A 709 8.51 -15.19 -18.86
CA THR A 709 9.80 -14.56 -19.18
C THR A 709 10.65 -14.33 -17.92
N ILE A 710 10.03 -13.88 -16.82
CA ILE A 710 10.70 -13.76 -15.51
C ILE A 710 11.13 -15.13 -14.97
N LEU A 711 10.27 -16.15 -15.09
CA LEU A 711 10.63 -17.50 -14.68
C LEU A 711 11.80 -18.07 -15.50
N ALA A 712 11.83 -17.83 -16.81
CA ALA A 712 12.95 -18.21 -17.66
C ALA A 712 14.25 -17.48 -17.30
N LEU A 713 14.18 -16.21 -16.85
CA LEU A 713 15.32 -15.50 -16.28
C LEU A 713 15.83 -16.22 -15.01
N GLY A 714 14.93 -16.65 -14.12
CA GLY A 714 15.29 -17.47 -12.95
C GLY A 714 15.99 -18.79 -13.34
N VAL A 715 15.52 -19.47 -14.39
CA VAL A 715 16.17 -20.67 -14.93
C VAL A 715 17.59 -20.37 -15.43
N SER A 716 17.82 -19.23 -16.07
CA SER A 716 19.17 -18.81 -16.47
C SER A 716 20.12 -18.65 -15.27
N TYR A 717 19.61 -18.18 -14.12
CA TYR A 717 20.39 -18.13 -12.88
C TYR A 717 20.70 -19.52 -12.33
N LYS A 718 19.78 -20.49 -12.48
CA LYS A 718 20.05 -21.89 -12.12
C LYS A 718 21.21 -22.47 -12.94
N PHE A 719 21.25 -22.23 -14.24
CA PHE A 719 22.38 -22.65 -15.08
C PHE A 719 23.69 -21.96 -14.70
N ALA A 720 23.65 -20.65 -14.39
CA ALA A 720 24.82 -19.91 -13.92
C ALA A 720 25.32 -20.43 -12.56
N ALA A 721 24.41 -20.81 -11.66
CA ALA A 721 24.74 -21.44 -10.38
C ALA A 721 25.43 -22.80 -10.57
N ASP A 722 24.89 -23.66 -11.42
CA ASP A 722 25.50 -24.96 -11.75
C ASP A 722 26.86 -24.80 -12.44
N ALA A 723 27.05 -23.74 -13.23
CA ALA A 723 28.33 -23.42 -13.85
C ALA A 723 29.38 -22.98 -12.82
N VAL A 724 29.02 -22.13 -11.85
CA VAL A 724 29.92 -21.71 -10.77
C VAL A 724 30.27 -22.87 -9.83
N LEU A 725 29.29 -23.70 -9.46
CA LEU A 725 29.53 -24.85 -8.59
C LEU A 725 30.38 -25.93 -9.28
N GLY A 726 30.24 -26.07 -10.60
CA GLY A 726 31.03 -26.98 -11.42
C GLY A 726 32.35 -26.40 -11.96
N ASP A 727 32.69 -25.16 -11.62
CA ASP A 727 33.85 -24.41 -12.13
C ASP A 727 34.01 -24.49 -13.66
N ARG A 728 32.90 -24.34 -14.39
CA ARG A 728 32.82 -24.43 -15.85
C ARG A 728 32.31 -23.12 -16.47
N PRO A 729 32.69 -22.80 -17.72
CA PRO A 729 32.11 -21.66 -18.43
C PRO A 729 30.62 -21.87 -18.69
N LEU A 730 29.87 -20.78 -18.75
CA LEU A 730 28.47 -20.75 -19.12
C LEU A 730 28.35 -20.90 -20.64
N GLU A 731 27.66 -21.96 -21.09
CA GLU A 731 27.49 -22.26 -22.51
C GLU A 731 26.73 -21.14 -23.25
N PRO A 732 27.01 -20.91 -24.55
CA PRO A 732 26.39 -19.85 -25.36
C PRO A 732 24.86 -19.81 -25.27
N GLN A 733 24.21 -20.98 -25.28
CA GLN A 733 22.75 -21.09 -25.21
C GLN A 733 22.17 -20.50 -23.91
N TYR A 734 22.86 -20.65 -22.77
CA TYR A 734 22.42 -20.10 -21.49
C TYR A 734 22.73 -18.61 -21.37
N VAL A 735 23.77 -18.12 -22.05
CA VAL A 735 24.05 -16.68 -22.20
C VAL A 735 22.91 -16.02 -22.99
N TYR A 736 22.51 -16.60 -24.12
CA TYR A 736 21.37 -16.10 -24.90
C TYR A 736 20.06 -16.15 -24.11
N LEU A 737 19.84 -17.19 -23.29
CA LEU A 737 18.69 -17.25 -22.40
C LEU A 737 18.69 -16.06 -21.42
N LEU A 738 19.77 -15.84 -20.67
CA LEU A 738 19.91 -14.76 -19.68
C LEU A 738 19.63 -13.38 -20.28
N PHE A 739 20.34 -13.02 -21.35
CA PHE A 739 20.23 -11.69 -21.95
C PHE A 739 18.94 -11.53 -22.77
N GLY A 740 18.46 -12.61 -23.40
CA GLY A 740 17.21 -12.61 -24.17
C GLY A 740 15.99 -12.43 -23.28
N THR A 741 15.89 -13.17 -22.17
CA THR A 741 14.81 -12.99 -21.21
C THR A 741 14.87 -11.62 -20.56
N MET A 742 16.06 -11.12 -20.22
CA MET A 742 16.23 -9.76 -19.68
C MET A 742 15.76 -8.69 -20.66
N ALA A 743 16.14 -8.77 -21.95
CA ALA A 743 15.66 -7.85 -22.98
C ALA A 743 14.13 -7.86 -23.11
N LEU A 744 13.52 -9.05 -23.12
CA LEU A 744 12.06 -9.21 -23.20
C LEU A 744 11.36 -8.64 -21.96
N ILE A 745 11.88 -8.85 -20.75
CA ILE A 745 11.33 -8.24 -19.54
C ILE A 745 11.41 -6.71 -19.62
N MET A 746 12.56 -6.16 -20.00
CA MET A 746 12.72 -4.71 -20.16
C MET A 746 11.72 -4.15 -21.18
N LEU A 747 11.53 -4.85 -22.31
CA LEU A 747 10.54 -4.49 -23.33
C LEU A 747 9.11 -4.55 -22.79
N PHE A 748 8.70 -5.63 -22.14
CA PHE A 748 7.33 -5.79 -21.65
C PHE A 748 7.01 -4.79 -20.53
N VAL A 749 7.93 -4.53 -19.59
CA VAL A 749 7.73 -3.52 -18.55
C VAL A 749 7.67 -2.11 -19.17
N PHE A 750 8.49 -1.83 -20.18
CA PHE A 750 8.39 -0.60 -20.96
C PHE A 750 7.02 -0.47 -21.64
N LEU A 751 6.54 -1.51 -22.32
CA LEU A 751 5.23 -1.51 -22.98
C LEU A 751 4.07 -1.35 -21.99
N LEU A 752 4.16 -1.93 -20.79
CA LEU A 752 3.18 -1.72 -19.73
C LEU A 752 3.13 -0.24 -19.31
N ARG A 753 4.27 0.36 -19.00
CA ARG A 753 4.35 1.81 -18.68
C ARG A 753 3.84 2.69 -19.81
N TRP A 754 4.24 2.36 -21.05
CA TRP A 754 3.78 3.03 -22.25
C TRP A 754 2.25 2.98 -22.38
N LEU A 755 1.61 1.86 -22.09
CA LEU A 755 0.14 1.73 -22.12
C LEU A 755 -0.58 2.64 -21.12
N HIS A 756 -0.01 2.82 -19.92
CA HIS A 756 -0.57 3.75 -18.92
C HIS A 756 -0.50 5.19 -19.45
N PHE A 757 0.68 5.64 -19.87
CA PHE A 757 0.90 7.04 -20.24
C PHE A 757 0.58 7.38 -21.71
N TRP A 758 0.13 6.41 -22.52
CA TRP A 758 -0.18 6.65 -23.93
C TRP A 758 -1.25 7.74 -24.11
N GLY A 759 -0.91 8.77 -24.88
CA GLY A 759 -1.81 9.89 -25.17
C GLY A 759 -1.97 10.89 -24.03
N VAL A 760 -1.24 10.74 -22.92
CA VAL A 760 -1.10 11.80 -21.91
C VAL A 760 -0.14 12.85 -22.48
N GLN A 761 -0.65 14.03 -22.81
CA GLN A 761 0.20 15.13 -23.24
C GLN A 761 0.78 15.86 -22.02
N PRO A 762 2.03 16.37 -22.11
CA PRO A 762 2.52 17.31 -21.11
C PRO A 762 1.56 18.50 -21.01
N ALA A 763 1.36 19.03 -19.80
CA ALA A 763 0.44 20.14 -19.62
C ALA A 763 0.83 21.33 -20.53
N SER A 764 -0.18 22.07 -20.99
CA SER A 764 -0.01 23.10 -22.02
C SER A 764 0.96 24.20 -21.58
N ASP A 765 0.96 24.49 -20.29
CA ASP A 765 1.80 25.46 -19.57
C ASP A 765 3.24 24.99 -19.29
N HIS A 766 3.56 23.70 -19.44
CA HIS A 766 4.93 23.23 -19.23
C HIS A 766 5.91 23.90 -20.24
N PRO A 767 7.07 24.38 -19.78
CA PRO A 767 8.12 24.90 -20.65
C PRO A 767 8.49 23.93 -21.79
N ILE A 768 8.80 24.48 -22.95
CA ILE A 768 9.20 23.69 -24.15
C ILE A 768 10.37 22.75 -23.83
N LEU A 769 11.29 23.18 -22.96
CA LEU A 769 12.41 22.36 -22.50
C LEU A 769 11.93 21.08 -21.80
N ILE A 770 10.98 21.18 -20.86
CA ILE A 770 10.40 20.02 -20.17
C ILE A 770 9.77 19.05 -21.17
N LYS A 771 8.99 19.58 -22.13
CA LYS A 771 8.36 18.77 -23.19
C LYS A 771 9.40 18.01 -24.04
N ARG A 772 10.52 18.67 -24.41
CA ARG A 772 11.62 18.05 -25.17
C ARG A 772 12.34 16.97 -24.37
N VAL A 773 12.62 17.23 -23.09
CA VAL A 773 13.29 16.25 -22.20
C VAL A 773 12.41 15.01 -22.02
N MET A 774 11.10 15.18 -21.79
CA MET A 774 10.15 14.06 -21.70
C MET A 774 10.09 13.24 -23.00
N PHE A 775 10.07 13.90 -24.16
CA PHE A 775 10.07 13.20 -25.44
C PHE A 775 11.37 12.41 -25.68
N ALA A 776 12.52 13.04 -25.44
CA ALA A 776 13.83 12.40 -25.57
C ALA A 776 13.95 11.19 -24.63
N TRP A 777 13.40 11.29 -23.42
CA TRP A 777 13.35 10.19 -22.46
C TRP A 777 12.55 8.99 -22.99
N TRP A 778 11.36 9.22 -23.57
CA TRP A 778 10.57 8.14 -24.18
C TRP A 778 11.32 7.45 -25.32
N VAL A 779 12.02 8.21 -26.17
CA VAL A 779 12.86 7.64 -27.24
C VAL A 779 13.99 6.80 -26.65
N LEU A 780 14.70 7.32 -25.65
CA LEU A 780 15.77 6.60 -24.97
C LEU A 780 15.26 5.28 -24.36
N MET A 781 14.07 5.28 -23.75
CA MET A 781 13.45 4.11 -23.15
C MET A 781 13.12 3.00 -24.16
N THR A 782 12.84 3.33 -25.43
CA THR A 782 12.64 2.32 -26.49
C THR A 782 13.93 1.59 -26.90
N ILE A 783 15.09 2.19 -26.66
CA ILE A 783 16.39 1.68 -27.11
C ILE A 783 17.01 0.75 -26.06
N TRP A 784 16.77 1.00 -24.77
CA TRP A 784 17.39 0.23 -23.68
C TRP A 784 17.21 -1.30 -23.74
N PRO A 785 16.07 -1.87 -24.19
CA PRO A 785 15.94 -3.32 -24.36
C PRO A 785 16.92 -3.94 -25.37
N LEU A 786 17.54 -3.14 -26.26
CA LEU A 786 18.56 -3.62 -27.20
C LEU A 786 19.94 -3.78 -26.55
N LEU A 787 20.20 -3.13 -25.41
CA LEU A 787 21.48 -3.19 -24.73
C LEU A 787 21.84 -4.62 -24.24
N PRO A 788 20.95 -5.37 -23.57
CA PRO A 788 21.20 -6.77 -23.24
C PRO A 788 21.53 -7.63 -24.47
N ILE A 789 20.84 -7.40 -25.59
CA ILE A 789 21.04 -8.14 -26.83
C ILE A 789 22.44 -7.86 -27.39
N ALA A 790 22.84 -6.59 -27.45
CA ALA A 790 24.18 -6.18 -27.86
C ALA A 790 25.26 -6.78 -26.94
N ALA A 791 25.04 -6.76 -25.62
CA ALA A 791 25.94 -7.35 -24.64
C ALA A 791 26.11 -8.87 -24.85
N ALA A 792 25.03 -9.59 -25.16
CA ALA A 792 25.09 -11.02 -25.48
C ALA A 792 25.99 -11.29 -26.71
N PHE A 793 25.82 -10.52 -27.79
CA PHE A 793 26.65 -10.68 -29.00
C PHE A 793 28.13 -10.38 -28.77
N VAL A 794 28.46 -9.47 -27.86
CA VAL A 794 29.85 -9.15 -27.50
C VAL A 794 30.46 -10.24 -26.61
N LEU A 795 29.69 -10.80 -25.69
CA LEU A 795 30.18 -11.77 -24.72
C LEU A 795 30.27 -13.19 -25.28
N VAL A 796 29.34 -13.61 -26.15
CA VAL A 796 29.27 -14.99 -26.62
C VAL A 796 30.50 -15.36 -27.44
N THR A 797 31.24 -16.34 -26.95
CA THR A 797 32.39 -16.98 -27.62
C THR A 797 32.11 -18.48 -27.78
N ALA A 798 32.88 -19.16 -28.65
CA ALA A 798 32.75 -20.60 -28.84
C ALA A 798 33.06 -21.42 -27.57
N ASP A 799 33.93 -20.89 -26.71
CA ASP A 799 34.38 -21.55 -25.47
C ASP A 799 33.46 -21.28 -24.26
N GLY A 800 32.38 -20.52 -24.44
CA GLY A 800 31.50 -20.07 -23.37
C GLY A 800 32.07 -18.87 -22.58
N VAL A 801 31.28 -18.39 -21.61
CA VAL A 801 31.57 -17.15 -20.87
C VAL A 801 31.64 -17.42 -19.38
N ASP A 802 32.53 -16.74 -18.66
CA ASP A 802 32.52 -16.82 -17.20
C ASP A 802 31.14 -16.38 -16.65
N PRO A 803 30.46 -17.20 -15.83
CA PRO A 803 29.12 -16.90 -15.35
C PRO A 803 29.04 -15.61 -14.53
N LEU A 804 30.11 -15.22 -13.83
CA LEU A 804 30.15 -13.96 -13.09
C LEU A 804 30.31 -12.76 -14.03
N VAL A 805 31.09 -12.89 -15.11
CA VAL A 805 31.21 -11.85 -16.14
C VAL A 805 29.87 -11.65 -16.86
N ALA A 806 29.17 -12.74 -17.20
CA ALA A 806 27.86 -12.67 -17.81
C ALA A 806 26.84 -11.95 -16.90
N LEU A 807 26.75 -12.34 -15.62
CA LEU A 807 25.85 -11.69 -14.66
C LEU A 807 26.26 -10.26 -14.31
N ALA A 808 27.55 -9.96 -14.19
CA ALA A 808 28.03 -8.60 -13.93
C ALA A 808 27.66 -7.67 -15.09
N THR A 809 27.81 -8.15 -16.33
CA THR A 809 27.40 -7.40 -17.53
C THR A 809 25.88 -7.21 -17.55
N ALA A 810 25.11 -8.24 -17.19
CA ALA A 810 23.66 -8.12 -17.07
C ALA A 810 23.25 -7.09 -16.00
N ALA A 811 23.90 -7.10 -14.83
CA ALA A 811 23.69 -6.12 -13.77
C ALA A 811 24.00 -4.69 -14.24
N VAL A 812 25.10 -4.49 -14.97
CA VAL A 812 25.43 -3.18 -15.55
C VAL A 812 24.33 -2.70 -16.50
N CYS A 813 23.77 -3.57 -17.36
CA CYS A 813 22.70 -3.20 -18.29
C CYS A 813 21.48 -2.62 -17.56
N VAL A 814 21.01 -3.27 -16.49
CA VAL A 814 19.82 -2.83 -15.75
C VAL A 814 20.10 -1.68 -14.78
N VAL A 815 21.30 -1.60 -14.20
CA VAL A 815 21.68 -0.48 -13.32
C VAL A 815 21.80 0.81 -14.13
N VAL A 816 22.43 0.77 -15.30
CA VAL A 816 22.50 1.93 -16.20
C VAL A 816 21.10 2.39 -16.60
N TRP A 817 20.19 1.45 -16.84
CA TRP A 817 18.79 1.76 -17.12
C TRP A 817 18.13 2.53 -15.97
N VAL A 818 18.23 2.04 -14.72
CA VAL A 818 17.70 2.69 -13.51
C VAL A 818 18.32 4.08 -13.27
N LEU A 819 19.64 4.20 -13.41
CA LEU A 819 20.35 5.46 -13.20
C LEU A 819 19.97 6.50 -14.25
N SER A 820 19.88 6.11 -15.52
CA SER A 820 19.50 7.01 -16.62
C SER A 820 18.10 7.59 -16.43
N GLU A 821 17.14 6.75 -16.01
CA GLU A 821 15.80 7.22 -15.68
C GLU A 821 15.82 8.19 -14.50
N THR A 822 16.46 7.79 -13.40
CA THR A 822 16.52 8.61 -12.17
C THR A 822 17.17 9.97 -12.44
N ALA A 823 18.21 10.02 -13.28
CA ALA A 823 18.86 11.26 -13.67
C ALA A 823 17.91 12.20 -14.43
N VAL A 824 17.14 11.67 -15.38
CA VAL A 824 16.14 12.46 -16.11
C VAL A 824 15.04 12.95 -15.17
N MET A 825 14.53 12.08 -14.31
CA MET A 825 13.46 12.43 -13.37
C MET A 825 13.94 13.49 -12.36
N ASN A 826 15.17 13.37 -11.86
CA ASN A 826 15.78 14.38 -10.99
C ASN A 826 15.96 15.72 -11.71
N HIS A 827 16.39 15.71 -12.97
CA HIS A 827 16.51 16.93 -13.77
C HIS A 827 15.15 17.60 -14.00
N LEU A 828 14.10 16.82 -14.29
CA LEU A 828 12.73 17.34 -14.41
C LEU A 828 12.20 17.93 -13.10
N ALA A 829 12.53 17.31 -11.95
CA ALA A 829 12.12 17.82 -10.64
C ALA A 829 12.74 19.19 -10.34
N LEU A 830 14.04 19.35 -10.64
CA LEU A 830 14.75 20.63 -10.48
C LEU A 830 14.20 21.73 -11.39
N LEU A 831 13.74 21.39 -12.59
CA LEU A 831 13.12 22.34 -13.53
C LEU A 831 11.67 22.72 -13.15
N GLY A 832 11.03 21.97 -12.25
CA GLY A 832 9.63 22.18 -11.84
C GLY A 832 9.45 23.08 -10.62
N ASP A 833 10.54 23.46 -9.93
CA ASP A 833 10.52 24.13 -8.62
C ASP A 833 10.58 25.68 -8.71
N ASP A 834 10.42 26.26 -9.90
CA ASP A 834 10.54 27.71 -10.16
C ASP A 834 9.39 28.58 -9.60
N ARG A 835 8.44 28.01 -8.84
CA ARG A 835 7.38 28.77 -8.12
C ARG A 835 7.66 28.85 -6.62
N GLN A 836 8.80 29.38 -6.18
CA GLN A 836 9.05 29.59 -4.74
C GLN A 836 8.25 30.80 -4.20
N VAL A 837 6.99 30.55 -3.82
CA VAL A 837 6.14 31.51 -3.08
C VAL A 837 6.64 31.71 -1.63
N GLY A 838 7.46 30.77 -1.12
CA GLY A 838 7.91 30.71 0.27
C GLY A 838 6.82 30.19 1.21
N ASP A 839 7.06 30.26 2.52
CA ASP A 839 6.10 29.91 3.57
C ASP A 839 5.98 31.03 4.61
N LEU A 840 5.18 30.87 5.68
CA LEU A 840 5.02 31.90 6.71
C LEU A 840 6.30 32.22 7.52
N THR A 841 7.39 31.47 7.37
CA THR A 841 8.66 31.73 8.05
C THR A 841 9.55 32.72 7.30
N SER A 842 9.33 32.89 5.98
CA SER A 842 10.17 33.71 5.10
C SER A 842 9.39 34.56 4.09
N LEU A 843 8.14 34.21 3.79
CA LEU A 843 7.25 34.78 2.76
C LEU A 843 7.88 34.82 1.35
N GLY A 844 8.95 34.05 1.14
CA GLY A 844 9.74 34.04 -0.09
C GLY A 844 10.45 35.37 -0.35
N LEU A 845 10.63 36.22 0.67
CA LEU A 845 11.21 37.56 0.52
C LEU A 845 12.68 37.61 0.94
N VAL A 846 13.46 38.33 0.14
CA VAL A 846 14.85 38.73 0.48
C VAL A 846 14.93 40.25 0.71
N ASP A 847 14.00 41.01 0.15
CA ASP A 847 13.83 42.46 0.31
C ASP A 847 12.32 42.79 0.15
N GLY A 848 11.86 43.94 0.65
CA GLY A 848 10.47 44.40 0.51
C GLY A 848 9.80 44.84 1.80
N ALA A 849 8.49 45.10 1.74
CA ALA A 849 7.66 45.56 2.85
C ALA A 849 6.52 44.58 3.18
N VAL A 850 6.39 44.24 4.47
CA VAL A 850 5.40 43.30 5.00
C VAL A 850 4.46 43.99 5.98
N LEU A 851 3.16 43.84 5.80
CA LEU A 851 2.13 44.27 6.76
C LEU A 851 1.52 43.04 7.44
N ILE A 852 1.76 42.86 8.73
CA ILE A 852 1.14 41.83 9.56
C ILE A 852 -0.06 42.46 10.28
N VAL A 853 -1.26 41.95 10.00
CA VAL A 853 -2.49 42.46 10.60
C VAL A 853 -3.07 41.51 11.64
N GLY A 854 -3.58 42.10 12.73
CA GLY A 854 -4.26 41.35 13.79
C GLY A 854 -3.36 40.38 14.56
N ASP A 855 -2.08 40.72 14.74
CA ASP A 855 -1.13 39.91 15.49
C ASP A 855 -1.33 40.08 17.00
N GLY A 856 -2.34 39.40 17.54
CA GLY A 856 -2.83 39.53 18.91
C GLY A 856 -1.72 39.74 19.94
N ASN A 857 -0.95 38.70 20.28
CA ASN A 857 0.13 38.81 21.27
C ASN A 857 1.51 39.17 20.67
N PHE A 858 1.56 39.58 19.39
CA PHE A 858 2.80 39.88 18.64
C PHE A 858 3.82 38.73 18.53
N SER A 859 3.42 37.50 18.85
CA SER A 859 4.33 36.36 18.82
C SER A 859 4.68 35.93 17.40
N TYR A 860 3.80 36.17 16.42
CA TYR A 860 4.10 35.84 15.02
C TYR A 860 5.13 36.81 14.44
N ALA A 861 4.91 38.12 14.59
CA ALA A 861 5.86 39.14 14.15
C ALA A 861 7.24 38.92 14.78
N ALA A 862 7.32 38.59 16.08
CA ALA A 862 8.57 38.28 16.75
C ALA A 862 9.26 37.04 16.14
N ALA A 863 8.50 35.96 15.89
CA ALA A 863 9.01 34.75 15.26
C ALA A 863 9.50 35.00 13.83
N PHE A 864 8.73 35.74 13.04
CA PHE A 864 9.06 36.10 11.66
C PHE A 864 10.36 36.92 11.60
N VAL A 865 10.48 37.95 12.43
CA VAL A 865 11.65 38.86 12.46
C VAL A 865 12.94 38.16 12.95
N ARG A 866 12.85 37.02 13.65
CA ARG A 866 14.03 36.21 14.01
C ARG A 866 14.66 35.49 12.82
N ASN A 867 13.85 35.19 11.81
CA ASN A 867 14.26 34.50 10.59
C ASN A 867 14.29 35.43 9.36
N LEU A 868 14.00 36.72 9.56
CA LEU A 868 13.83 37.70 8.50
C LEU A 868 15.16 38.25 7.99
N HIS A 869 15.26 38.43 6.68
CA HIS A 869 16.39 39.14 6.07
C HIS A 869 16.38 40.63 6.49
N PRO A 870 17.53 41.23 6.86
CA PRO A 870 17.57 42.61 7.39
C PRO A 870 17.01 43.70 6.48
N SER A 871 16.95 43.46 5.17
CA SER A 871 16.40 44.41 4.18
C SER A 871 14.88 44.49 4.18
N VAL A 872 14.19 43.52 4.78
CA VAL A 872 12.71 43.51 4.79
C VAL A 872 12.18 44.41 5.90
N GLU A 873 11.32 45.34 5.54
CA GLU A 873 10.60 46.21 6.48
C GLU A 873 9.28 45.54 6.93
N VAL A 874 8.97 45.59 8.23
CA VAL A 874 7.76 44.97 8.80
C VAL A 874 6.95 46.00 9.55
N VAL A 875 5.65 46.06 9.25
CA VAL A 875 4.65 46.74 10.07
C VAL A 875 3.76 45.69 10.72
N ALA A 876 3.83 45.54 12.05
CA ALA A 876 3.01 44.60 12.80
C ALA A 876 1.92 45.35 13.56
N THR A 877 0.68 44.87 13.47
CA THR A 877 -0.48 45.61 14.00
C THR A 877 -1.41 44.75 14.85
N SER A 878 -2.07 45.38 15.83
CA SER A 878 -3.11 44.76 16.66
C SER A 878 -4.38 45.61 16.66
N LEU A 879 -5.54 44.95 16.79
CA LEU A 879 -6.84 45.65 16.86
C LEU A 879 -7.03 46.31 18.23
N ASP A 880 -6.52 45.69 19.29
CA ASP A 880 -6.64 46.19 20.66
C ASP A 880 -5.75 47.42 20.89
N THR A 881 -6.17 48.28 21.83
CA THR A 881 -5.28 49.35 22.31
C THR A 881 -4.11 48.77 23.11
N ALA A 882 -3.01 49.51 23.22
CA ALA A 882 -1.83 49.06 23.98
C ALA A 882 -2.16 48.70 25.45
N GLU A 883 -3.10 49.41 26.07
CA GLU A 883 -3.56 49.15 27.44
C GLU A 883 -4.39 47.86 27.54
N GLU A 884 -5.30 47.63 26.58
CA GLU A 884 -6.13 46.42 26.53
C GLU A 884 -5.28 45.17 26.25
N LEU A 885 -4.31 45.30 25.34
CA LEU A 885 -3.36 44.26 25.01
C LEU A 885 -2.56 43.82 26.24
N ALA A 886 -1.99 44.77 26.98
CA ALA A 886 -1.21 44.49 28.18
C ALA A 886 -2.04 43.77 29.26
N ARG A 887 -3.35 44.03 29.32
CA ARG A 887 -4.29 43.36 30.24
C ARG A 887 -4.63 41.94 29.78
N MET A 888 -4.83 41.72 28.49
CA MET A 888 -5.28 40.43 27.94
C MET A 888 -4.14 39.44 27.69
N TYR A 889 -2.95 39.94 27.36
CA TYR A 889 -1.76 39.15 27.01
C TYR A 889 -0.52 39.69 27.74
N PRO A 890 -0.35 39.43 29.05
CA PRO A 890 0.80 39.90 29.81
C PRO A 890 2.16 39.51 29.19
N GLY A 891 2.23 38.34 28.52
CA GLY A 891 3.41 37.85 27.81
C GLY A 891 3.81 38.65 26.54
N SER A 892 2.93 39.53 26.04
CA SER A 892 3.21 40.36 24.86
C SER A 892 4.29 41.42 25.10
N THR A 893 4.52 41.85 26.35
CA THR A 893 5.50 42.89 26.72
C THR A 893 6.93 42.54 26.31
N GLU A 894 7.31 41.27 26.49
CA GLU A 894 8.64 40.77 26.09
C GLU A 894 8.80 40.79 24.55
N LYS A 895 7.75 40.39 23.82
CA LYS A 895 7.72 40.39 22.35
C LYS A 895 7.76 41.80 21.78
N LEU A 896 6.99 42.72 22.35
CA LEU A 896 7.01 44.14 21.96
C LEU A 896 8.37 44.78 22.20
N THR A 897 9.08 44.38 23.25
CA THR A 897 10.45 44.85 23.50
C THR A 897 11.42 44.32 22.45
N GLU A 898 11.29 43.06 22.05
CA GLU A 898 12.07 42.44 20.98
C GLU A 898 11.83 43.07 19.59
N LEU A 899 10.59 43.51 19.33
CA LEU A 899 10.19 44.15 18.09
C LEU A 899 10.65 45.61 17.95
N ARG A 900 11.33 46.19 18.96
CA ARG A 900 11.98 47.51 18.84
C ARG A 900 13.26 47.41 18.00
N ARG A 901 13.09 47.20 16.70
CA ARG A 901 14.16 47.11 15.70
C ARG A 901 14.02 48.22 14.65
N PRO A 902 15.11 48.64 13.98
CA PRO A 902 15.04 49.71 12.99
C PRO A 902 14.11 49.43 11.80
N ASN A 903 13.95 48.17 11.42
CA ASN A 903 13.13 47.72 10.30
C ASN A 903 11.73 47.23 10.71
N VAL A 904 11.31 47.45 11.97
CA VAL A 904 10.01 47.00 12.48
C VAL A 904 9.24 48.16 13.10
N THR A 905 7.99 48.35 12.66
CA THR A 905 7.05 49.32 13.24
C THR A 905 5.87 48.57 13.85
N VAL A 906 5.53 48.89 15.09
CA VAL A 906 4.37 48.29 15.78
C VAL A 906 3.26 49.33 15.92
N LEU A 907 2.03 48.99 15.50
CA LEU A 907 0.85 49.85 15.62
C LEU A 907 -0.27 49.14 16.41
N HIS A 908 -1.00 49.90 17.21
CA HIS A 908 -2.16 49.45 17.99
C HIS A 908 -3.42 50.19 17.53
N ASP A 909 -4.60 49.74 17.95
CA ASP A 909 -5.90 50.30 17.53
C ASP A 909 -6.05 50.33 15.99
N PHE A 910 -5.60 49.24 15.35
CA PHE A 910 -5.49 49.14 13.90
C PHE A 910 -6.52 48.15 13.34
N ASN A 911 -7.51 48.68 12.62
CA ASN A 911 -8.58 47.87 12.04
C ASN A 911 -8.25 47.43 10.61
N ALA A 912 -7.92 46.14 10.47
CA ALA A 912 -7.59 45.52 9.20
C ALA A 912 -8.70 45.56 8.13
N THR A 913 -9.94 45.94 8.48
CA THR A 913 -11.05 46.10 7.52
C THR A 913 -11.16 47.51 6.92
N LYS A 914 -10.26 48.43 7.31
CA LYS A 914 -10.29 49.85 6.94
C LYS A 914 -8.89 50.40 6.64
N LEU A 915 -8.05 49.59 5.97
CA LEU A 915 -6.65 49.92 5.68
C LEU A 915 -6.48 51.28 4.98
N GLU A 916 -7.44 51.67 4.15
CA GLU A 916 -7.48 52.95 3.43
C GLU A 916 -7.48 54.18 4.36
N THR A 917 -7.93 54.04 5.61
CA THR A 917 -7.98 55.15 6.58
C THR A 917 -6.63 55.44 7.24
N TYR A 918 -5.68 54.50 7.14
CA TYR A 918 -4.40 54.56 7.85
C TYR A 918 -3.23 55.03 6.97
N GLY A 919 -3.48 55.61 5.80
CA GLY A 919 -2.41 56.12 4.92
C GLY A 919 -1.45 57.12 5.57
N HIS A 920 -1.92 57.87 6.58
CA HIS A 920 -1.07 58.77 7.36
C HIS A 920 -0.09 58.03 8.32
N LEU A 921 -0.41 56.80 8.74
CA LEU A 921 0.44 55.97 9.60
C LEU A 921 1.35 55.04 8.79
N LEU A 922 0.83 54.49 7.68
CA LEU A 922 1.55 53.56 6.80
C LEU A 922 2.45 54.29 5.79
N GLY A 923 2.22 55.60 5.58
CA GLY A 923 2.91 56.40 4.58
C GLY A 923 2.44 56.12 3.15
N THR A 924 3.22 56.53 2.15
CA THR A 924 2.97 56.23 0.72
C THR A 924 3.44 54.82 0.31
N ARG A 925 3.71 53.94 1.27
CA ARG A 925 4.34 52.63 1.04
C ARG A 925 3.31 51.61 0.58
N ALA A 926 3.60 50.90 -0.49
CA ALA A 926 2.86 49.72 -0.91
C ALA A 926 3.55 48.48 -0.31
N PHE A 927 2.76 47.52 0.17
CA PHE A 927 3.27 46.30 0.80
C PHE A 927 3.34 45.15 -0.21
N ASP A 928 4.47 44.45 -0.24
CA ASP A 928 4.66 43.25 -1.06
C ASP A 928 3.92 42.05 -0.47
N ARG A 929 3.73 42.03 0.86
CA ARG A 929 3.01 40.97 1.57
C ARG A 929 2.09 41.57 2.63
N ILE A 930 0.82 41.17 2.64
CA ILE A 930 -0.10 41.43 3.74
C ILE A 930 -0.47 40.08 4.37
N VAL A 931 -0.22 39.90 5.66
CA VAL A 931 -0.42 38.64 6.38
C VAL A 931 -1.51 38.78 7.43
N PHE A 932 -2.54 37.93 7.38
CA PHE A 932 -3.58 37.84 8.40
C PHE A 932 -3.74 36.40 8.89
N ASN A 933 -3.21 36.12 10.08
CA ASN A 933 -3.23 34.79 10.66
C ASN A 933 -4.43 34.59 11.57
N PHE A 934 -5.23 33.55 11.30
CA PHE A 934 -6.38 33.12 12.10
C PHE A 934 -7.39 34.24 12.45
N PRO A 935 -7.91 35.00 11.45
CA PRO A 935 -8.87 36.07 11.68
C PRO A 935 -10.13 35.56 12.41
N HIS A 936 -10.60 36.27 13.43
CA HIS A 936 -11.74 35.82 14.23
C HIS A 936 -12.68 36.97 14.64
N TYR A 937 -14.00 36.76 14.52
CA TYR A 937 -15.04 37.69 14.99
C TYR A 937 -15.55 37.31 16.39
N ALA A 938 -15.42 38.19 17.39
CA ALA A 938 -15.53 37.81 18.79
C ALA A 938 -16.78 38.30 19.58
N GLU A 939 -17.58 39.24 19.06
CA GLU A 939 -18.72 39.79 19.82
C GLU A 939 -19.87 38.78 20.04
N GLY A 940 -20.39 38.69 21.26
CA GLY A 940 -21.71 38.09 21.58
C GLY A 940 -21.75 36.65 22.14
N GLY A 941 -20.63 36.07 22.57
CA GLY A 941 -20.62 34.75 23.24
C GLY A 941 -21.10 33.55 22.41
N ASN A 942 -21.20 32.40 23.08
CA ASN A 942 -21.26 31.03 22.52
C ASN A 942 -22.67 30.59 22.03
N LYS A 943 -23.39 31.47 21.29
CA LYS A 943 -24.63 31.10 20.59
C LYS A 943 -24.32 30.75 19.11
N ARG A 944 -24.82 29.60 18.65
CA ARG A 944 -24.72 28.93 17.32
C ARG A 944 -24.15 29.72 16.12
N ASN A 945 -23.28 29.04 15.35
CA ASN A 945 -22.78 29.32 13.98
C ASN A 945 -22.80 30.78 13.47
N LYS A 946 -21.69 31.52 13.67
CA LYS A 946 -21.46 32.88 13.15
C LYS A 946 -20.65 32.91 11.84
N ILE A 947 -20.74 31.87 11.00
CA ILE A 947 -19.96 31.74 9.76
C ILE A 947 -20.12 32.97 8.85
N HIS A 948 -21.33 33.53 8.75
CA HIS A 948 -21.58 34.75 7.98
C HIS A 948 -20.77 35.96 8.46
N LYS A 949 -20.47 36.08 9.77
CA LYS A 949 -19.62 37.16 10.31
C LYS A 949 -18.16 36.97 9.96
N HIS A 950 -17.65 35.74 9.95
CA HIS A 950 -16.29 35.45 9.50
C HIS A 950 -16.11 35.74 8.01
N ARG A 951 -17.11 35.38 7.19
CA ARG A 951 -17.16 35.75 5.76
C ARG A 951 -17.18 37.27 5.57
N GLN A 952 -18.00 37.98 6.35
CA GLN A 952 -18.06 39.44 6.34
C GLN A 952 -16.71 40.07 6.70
N LEU A 953 -16.06 39.60 7.76
CA LEU A 953 -14.73 40.06 8.18
C LEU A 953 -13.69 39.88 7.05
N LEU A 954 -13.62 38.69 6.46
CA LEU A 954 -12.69 38.41 5.37
C LEU A 954 -13.00 39.27 4.13
N THR A 955 -14.26 39.42 3.76
CA THR A 955 -14.67 40.22 2.61
C THR A 955 -14.26 41.69 2.79
N GLN A 956 -14.50 42.26 3.97
CA GLN A 956 -14.11 43.64 4.28
C GLN A 956 -12.59 43.80 4.34
N PHE A 957 -11.87 42.83 4.90
CA PHE A 957 -10.40 42.80 4.89
C PHE A 957 -9.86 42.83 3.46
N PHE A 958 -10.27 41.88 2.61
CA PHE A 958 -9.82 41.82 1.21
C PHE A 958 -10.20 43.09 0.43
N THR A 959 -11.36 43.69 0.69
CA THR A 959 -11.77 44.95 0.04
C THR A 959 -10.84 46.12 0.41
N SER A 960 -10.27 46.12 1.61
CA SER A 960 -9.36 47.18 2.06
C SER A 960 -7.92 46.99 1.54
N CYS A 961 -7.46 45.75 1.31
CA CYS A 961 -6.08 45.43 0.91
C CYS A 961 -5.55 46.20 -0.33
N PRO A 962 -6.29 46.35 -1.45
CA PRO A 962 -5.77 46.98 -2.66
C PRO A 962 -5.28 48.43 -2.47
N HIS A 963 -5.73 49.13 -1.43
CA HIS A 963 -5.33 50.51 -1.16
C HIS A 963 -3.89 50.65 -0.65
N VAL A 964 -3.31 49.57 -0.12
CA VAL A 964 -1.97 49.55 0.47
C VAL A 964 -1.10 48.41 -0.08
N LEU A 965 -1.62 47.58 -0.97
CA LEU A 965 -0.89 46.46 -1.58
C LEU A 965 -0.09 46.93 -2.80
N ALA A 966 1.13 46.41 -2.98
CA ALA A 966 1.89 46.60 -4.21
C ALA A 966 1.19 45.95 -5.43
N PRO A 967 1.44 46.41 -6.67
CA PRO A 967 0.82 45.84 -7.87
C PRO A 967 1.04 44.33 -8.05
N ASP A 968 2.19 43.82 -7.64
CA ASP A 968 2.60 42.41 -7.60
C ASP A 968 2.59 41.81 -6.17
N GLY A 969 1.96 42.53 -5.24
CA GLY A 969 1.86 42.14 -3.85
C GLY A 969 0.91 40.95 -3.64
N GLN A 970 1.12 40.25 -2.52
CA GLN A 970 0.36 39.06 -2.16
C GLN A 970 -0.35 39.26 -0.81
N VAL A 971 -1.56 38.69 -0.69
CA VAL A 971 -2.29 38.63 0.57
C VAL A 971 -2.31 37.20 1.08
N TRP A 972 -1.86 36.99 2.31
CA TRP A 972 -1.66 35.70 2.94
C TRP A 972 -2.66 35.54 4.09
N VAL A 973 -3.53 34.55 4.02
CA VAL A 973 -4.56 34.28 5.04
C VAL A 973 -4.45 32.86 5.54
N THR A 974 -4.26 32.72 6.86
CA THR A 974 -4.12 31.41 7.51
C THR A 974 -5.39 31.03 8.26
N LEU A 975 -5.90 29.82 8.02
CA LEU A 975 -7.14 29.32 8.62
C LEU A 975 -6.94 27.92 9.22
N CYS A 976 -7.72 27.57 10.24
CA CYS A 976 -7.69 26.22 10.81
C CYS A 976 -8.29 25.20 9.84
N ALA A 977 -7.91 23.94 10.00
CA ALA A 977 -8.38 22.82 9.19
C ALA A 977 -9.91 22.80 8.98
N GLY A 978 -10.31 22.73 7.72
CA GLY A 978 -11.68 22.70 7.23
C GLY A 978 -12.41 24.04 7.27
N GLN A 979 -11.74 25.15 7.58
CA GLN A 979 -12.37 26.48 7.56
C GLN A 979 -12.28 27.16 6.20
N GLY A 980 -11.22 26.99 5.42
CA GLY A 980 -11.05 27.71 4.15
C GLY A 980 -12.05 27.30 3.07
N GLY A 981 -12.38 26.01 3.04
CA GLY A 981 -13.30 25.43 2.04
C GLY A 981 -12.68 25.30 0.65
N THR A 982 -11.36 25.13 0.59
CA THR A 982 -10.61 24.85 -0.63
C THR A 982 -10.39 23.34 -0.80
N PRO A 983 -10.13 22.84 -2.02
CA PRO A 983 -9.83 21.42 -2.25
C PRO A 983 -8.59 20.88 -1.52
N ALA A 984 -7.70 21.76 -1.02
CA ALA A 984 -6.51 21.36 -0.26
C ALA A 984 -6.80 20.98 1.21
N GLU A 985 -8.03 21.16 1.69
CA GLU A 985 -8.41 20.87 3.07
C GLU A 985 -8.41 19.36 3.35
N THR A 986 -7.66 18.93 4.37
CA THR A 986 -7.70 17.54 4.85
C THR A 986 -8.98 17.22 5.62
N ILE A 987 -9.55 18.21 6.32
CA ILE A 987 -10.84 18.09 7.00
C ILE A 987 -11.93 18.72 6.13
N VAL A 988 -12.59 17.90 5.32
CA VAL A 988 -13.65 18.36 4.42
C VAL A 988 -14.94 18.63 5.20
N ARG A 989 -15.47 19.86 5.07
CA ARG A 989 -16.79 20.26 5.60
C ARG A 989 -17.72 20.57 4.43
N ALA A 990 -19.03 20.50 4.67
CA ALA A 990 -20.00 21.02 3.71
C ALA A 990 -19.64 22.46 3.33
N PHE A 991 -19.60 22.80 2.05
CA PHE A 991 -19.14 24.12 1.58
C PHE A 991 -19.92 25.29 2.21
N GLY A 992 -21.18 25.09 2.56
CA GLY A 992 -22.01 26.05 3.29
C GLY A 992 -21.54 26.33 4.73
N ASP A 993 -20.78 25.42 5.33
CA ASP A 993 -20.26 25.50 6.71
C ASP A 993 -18.77 25.94 6.77
N THR A 994 -18.19 26.32 5.64
CA THR A 994 -16.82 26.86 5.56
C THR A 994 -16.84 28.39 5.54
N TRP A 995 -15.68 29.02 5.65
CA TRP A 995 -15.52 30.47 5.55
C TRP A 995 -15.38 30.94 4.10
N GLN A 996 -15.33 30.02 3.13
CA GLN A 996 -15.34 30.32 1.69
C GLN A 996 -14.31 31.41 1.33
N VAL A 997 -13.06 31.23 1.79
CA VAL A 997 -12.04 32.29 1.78
C VAL A 997 -11.77 32.80 0.36
N ALA A 998 -11.70 31.91 -0.62
CA ALA A 998 -11.52 32.28 -2.02
C ALA A 998 -12.72 33.09 -2.57
N SER A 999 -13.94 32.73 -2.19
CA SER A 999 -15.14 33.51 -2.59
C SER A 999 -15.14 34.91 -1.96
N CYS A 1000 -14.69 35.05 -0.71
CA CYS A 1000 -14.59 36.35 -0.05
C CYS A 1000 -13.52 37.23 -0.72
N ALA A 1001 -12.39 36.64 -1.13
CA ALA A 1001 -11.31 37.32 -1.81
C ALA A 1001 -11.72 37.79 -3.22
N ALA A 1002 -12.47 36.98 -3.96
CA ALA A 1002 -12.92 37.30 -5.31
C ALA A 1002 -13.81 38.54 -5.38
N THR A 1003 -14.59 38.87 -4.33
CA THR A 1003 -15.38 40.11 -4.27
C THR A 1003 -14.51 41.37 -4.31
N ALA A 1004 -13.22 41.26 -3.98
CA ALA A 1004 -12.25 42.36 -4.00
C ALA A 1004 -11.22 42.24 -5.14
N GLY A 1005 -11.45 41.40 -6.15
CA GLY A 1005 -10.56 41.29 -7.31
C GLY A 1005 -9.38 40.32 -7.13
N PHE A 1006 -9.36 39.55 -6.04
CA PHE A 1006 -8.27 38.62 -5.75
C PHE A 1006 -8.55 37.21 -6.28
N MET A 1007 -7.50 36.55 -6.74
CA MET A 1007 -7.49 35.14 -7.11
C MET A 1007 -6.62 34.33 -6.16
N LEU A 1008 -7.01 33.09 -5.90
CA LEU A 1008 -6.22 32.16 -5.10
C LEU A 1008 -5.00 31.70 -5.90
N TYR A 1009 -3.83 32.24 -5.60
CA TYR A 1009 -2.57 31.99 -6.31
C TYR A 1009 -1.86 30.73 -5.82
N HIS A 1010 -1.92 30.44 -4.52
CA HIS A 1010 -1.29 29.27 -3.94
C HIS A 1010 -1.95 28.87 -2.61
N VAL A 1011 -1.83 27.60 -2.24
CA VAL A 1011 -2.22 27.09 -0.90
C VAL A 1011 -1.16 26.12 -0.44
N HIS A 1012 -0.72 26.25 0.81
CA HIS A 1012 0.21 25.31 1.42
C HIS A 1012 -0.10 25.11 2.90
N GLU A 1013 0.43 24.02 3.47
CA GLU A 1013 0.33 23.78 4.90
C GLU A 1013 1.08 24.86 5.68
N THR A 1014 0.48 25.33 6.77
CA THR A 1014 1.09 26.30 7.66
C THR A 1014 2.28 25.63 8.39
N PRO A 1015 3.49 26.22 8.39
CA PRO A 1015 4.66 25.66 9.05
C PRO A 1015 4.61 25.87 10.58
N VAL A 1016 3.59 25.31 11.23
CA VAL A 1016 3.25 25.55 12.65
C VAL A 1016 4.43 25.26 13.57
N ASP A 1017 5.12 24.14 13.35
CA ASP A 1017 6.22 23.74 14.22
C ASP A 1017 7.48 24.60 14.03
N ALA A 1018 7.81 24.98 12.78
CA ALA A 1018 8.94 25.87 12.53
C ALA A 1018 8.68 27.27 13.13
N LEU A 1019 7.43 27.75 13.02
CA LEU A 1019 7.01 28.99 13.68
C LEU A 1019 7.07 28.87 15.20
N PHE A 1020 6.67 27.73 15.77
CA PHE A 1020 6.73 27.47 17.20
C PHE A 1020 8.17 27.46 17.72
N GLU A 1021 9.11 26.83 17.00
CA GLU A 1021 10.55 26.87 17.31
C GLU A 1021 11.10 28.31 17.28
N LEU A 1022 10.61 29.12 16.34
CA LEU A 1022 10.90 30.54 16.27
C LEU A 1022 10.14 31.37 17.33
N GLY A 1023 9.30 30.75 18.16
CA GLY A 1023 8.62 31.38 19.30
C GLY A 1023 7.22 31.92 19.03
N TYR A 1024 6.57 31.54 17.94
CA TYR A 1024 5.18 31.84 17.65
C TYR A 1024 4.25 31.00 18.51
N ASN A 1025 3.31 31.65 19.21
CA ASN A 1025 2.30 30.99 20.02
C ASN A 1025 0.91 31.51 19.64
N SER A 1026 0.15 30.71 18.89
CA SER A 1026 -1.23 31.04 18.52
C SER A 1026 -2.11 31.08 19.77
N VAL A 1027 -2.68 32.24 20.08
CA VAL A 1027 -3.57 32.47 21.24
C VAL A 1027 -4.86 33.15 20.81
N GLY A 1028 -5.85 33.22 21.70
CA GLY A 1028 -7.14 33.87 21.42
C GLY A 1028 -8.34 32.94 21.45
N HIS A 1029 -8.18 31.69 21.89
CA HIS A 1029 -9.32 30.79 22.06
C HIS A 1029 -10.32 31.36 23.07
N ARG A 1030 -11.50 31.79 22.60
CA ARG A 1030 -12.54 32.48 23.39
C ARG A 1030 -12.04 33.78 24.05
N LEU A 1031 -11.21 34.55 23.35
CA LEU A 1031 -10.65 35.83 23.87
C LEU A 1031 -9.79 35.65 25.13
N GLN A 1032 -9.11 34.52 25.24
CA GLN A 1032 -8.16 34.24 26.33
C GLN A 1032 -6.76 33.98 25.75
N GLU A 1033 -5.72 34.16 26.57
CA GLU A 1033 -4.35 33.72 26.29
C GLU A 1033 -4.23 32.19 26.37
N LYS A 1034 -5.04 31.51 25.57
CA LYS A 1034 -5.13 30.05 25.46
C LYS A 1034 -4.98 29.66 23.99
N ALA A 1035 -4.15 28.65 23.75
CA ALA A 1035 -3.95 28.10 22.43
C ALA A 1035 -5.21 27.39 21.90
N PHE A 1036 -5.36 27.40 20.57
CA PHE A 1036 -6.36 26.63 19.83
C PHE A 1036 -5.67 25.65 18.88
N ARG A 1037 -6.44 24.71 18.31
CA ARG A 1037 -5.89 23.67 17.42
C ARG A 1037 -5.44 24.30 16.09
N THR A 1038 -4.15 24.24 15.82
CA THR A 1038 -3.51 24.73 14.58
C THR A 1038 -3.01 23.59 13.68
N ALA A 1039 -3.11 22.33 14.12
CA ALA A 1039 -2.75 21.16 13.31
C ALA A 1039 -3.56 21.13 12.00
N ALA A 1040 -2.86 20.87 10.88
CA ALA A 1040 -3.40 20.90 9.51
C ALA A 1040 -4.03 22.25 9.12
N ALA A 1041 -3.59 23.36 9.73
CA ALA A 1041 -3.93 24.69 9.24
C ALA A 1041 -3.33 24.93 7.85
N LEU A 1042 -4.04 25.69 7.03
CA LEU A 1042 -3.62 26.04 5.68
C LEU A 1042 -3.45 27.55 5.56
N THR A 1043 -2.40 27.94 4.83
CA THR A 1043 -2.13 29.30 4.43
C THR A 1043 -2.50 29.47 2.96
N HIS A 1044 -3.39 30.43 2.70
CA HIS A 1044 -3.93 30.74 1.39
C HIS A 1044 -3.30 32.04 0.90
N VAL A 1045 -2.68 32.00 -0.28
CA VAL A 1045 -1.98 33.13 -0.90
C VAL A 1045 -2.80 33.66 -2.06
N PHE A 1046 -3.07 34.95 -2.06
CA PHE A 1046 -3.92 35.64 -3.03
C PHE A 1046 -3.15 36.74 -3.75
N VAL A 1047 -3.45 36.93 -5.04
CA VAL A 1047 -2.94 38.02 -5.87
C VAL A 1047 -4.07 38.71 -6.60
N LEU A 1048 -3.86 39.96 -7.00
CA LEU A 1048 -4.83 40.68 -7.83
C LEU A 1048 -4.90 40.04 -9.23
N GLU A 1049 -6.10 39.97 -9.80
CA GLU A 1049 -6.27 39.45 -11.16
C GLU A 1049 -5.55 40.25 -12.25
N SER A 1050 -5.19 41.49 -11.96
CA SER A 1050 -4.41 42.36 -12.85
C SER A 1050 -2.99 41.86 -13.08
N LEU A 1051 -2.47 40.98 -12.21
CA LEU A 1051 -1.14 40.40 -12.36
C LEU A 1051 -1.06 39.40 -13.53
N GLY A 1052 -2.21 38.90 -14.00
CA GLY A 1052 -2.27 37.96 -15.13
C GLY A 1052 -1.89 36.51 -14.80
N GLU A 1053 -1.74 36.19 -13.51
CA GLU A 1053 -1.47 34.84 -13.01
C GLU A 1053 -2.70 33.92 -13.10
N THR A 1054 -2.48 32.62 -12.98
CA THR A 1054 -3.56 31.62 -12.96
C THR A 1054 -3.89 31.17 -11.54
N ALA A 1055 -5.18 31.08 -11.22
CA ALA A 1055 -5.66 30.57 -9.95
C ALA A 1055 -5.29 29.08 -9.75
N PHE A 1056 -4.76 28.74 -8.57
CA PHE A 1056 -4.38 27.39 -8.17
C PHE A 1056 -5.58 26.44 -8.09
N PHE A 1057 -6.68 26.93 -7.49
CA PHE A 1057 -7.99 26.30 -7.54
C PHE A 1057 -9.01 27.29 -8.11
N PRO A 1058 -9.39 27.17 -9.38
CA PRO A 1058 -10.39 28.03 -10.01
C PRO A 1058 -11.72 28.02 -9.26
N LEU A 1059 -12.25 29.20 -8.94
CA LEU A 1059 -13.59 29.31 -8.37
C LEU A 1059 -14.62 28.83 -9.40
N THR A 1060 -15.50 27.94 -8.95
CA THR A 1060 -16.55 27.35 -9.78
C THR A 1060 -17.90 27.59 -9.15
N TRP A 1061 -18.85 28.06 -9.95
CA TRP A 1061 -20.22 28.35 -9.55
C TRP A 1061 -21.20 27.52 -10.36
N SER A 1062 -22.23 26.99 -9.69
CA SER A 1062 -23.36 26.34 -10.35
C SER A 1062 -24.62 27.20 -10.23
N ARG A 1063 -25.32 27.41 -11.35
CA ARG A 1063 -26.55 28.19 -11.43
C ARG A 1063 -27.53 27.58 -12.40
N ASP A 1064 -28.77 27.44 -11.97
CA ASP A 1064 -29.85 26.94 -12.81
C ASP A 1064 -30.55 28.13 -13.46
N ILE A 1065 -30.71 28.08 -14.78
CA ILE A 1065 -31.46 29.05 -15.57
C ILE A 1065 -32.62 28.34 -16.27
N SER A 1066 -33.71 29.06 -16.49
CA SER A 1066 -34.86 28.56 -17.26
C SER A 1066 -35.41 29.66 -18.15
N PHE A 1067 -35.68 29.37 -19.41
CA PHE A 1067 -36.19 30.35 -20.37
C PHE A 1067 -37.16 29.68 -21.35
N TRP A 1068 -38.03 30.49 -21.97
CA TRP A 1068 -38.99 29.99 -22.96
C TRP A 1068 -38.31 29.75 -24.31
N ILE A 1069 -38.65 28.63 -24.96
CA ILE A 1069 -38.12 28.29 -26.28
C ILE A 1069 -38.89 29.06 -27.37
N ASN A 1070 -38.13 29.75 -28.22
CA ASN A 1070 -38.62 30.48 -29.39
C ASN A 1070 -38.20 29.75 -30.69
N ASP A 1071 -38.84 30.10 -31.81
CA ASP A 1071 -38.53 29.52 -33.12
C ASP A 1071 -37.05 29.72 -33.50
N GLY A 1072 -36.38 28.65 -33.95
CA GLY A 1072 -34.98 28.69 -34.39
C GLY A 1072 -33.92 28.31 -33.34
N PHE A 1073 -34.34 28.05 -32.08
CA PHE A 1073 -33.46 27.58 -31.02
C PHE A 1073 -32.81 26.23 -31.36
N SER A 1074 -31.51 26.11 -31.06
CA SER A 1074 -30.81 24.84 -31.00
C SER A 1074 -29.74 24.93 -29.93
N GLU A 1075 -29.48 23.83 -29.22
CA GLU A 1075 -28.53 23.80 -28.10
C GLU A 1075 -27.11 24.23 -28.51
N ALA A 1076 -26.70 23.97 -29.76
CA ALA A 1076 -25.41 24.41 -30.31
C ALA A 1076 -25.26 25.94 -30.38
N LYS A 1077 -26.37 26.70 -30.42
CA LYS A 1077 -26.37 28.17 -30.45
C LYS A 1077 -26.36 28.80 -29.05
N LEU A 1078 -26.59 28.02 -27.99
CA LEU A 1078 -26.67 28.55 -26.63
C LEU A 1078 -25.29 28.99 -26.12
N LEU A 1079 -24.24 28.20 -26.35
CA LEU A 1079 -22.89 28.52 -25.86
C LEU A 1079 -22.36 29.88 -26.37
N PRO A 1080 -22.44 30.23 -27.67
CA PRO A 1080 -22.02 31.56 -28.15
C PRO A 1080 -22.75 32.74 -27.48
N VAL A 1081 -24.05 32.59 -27.20
CA VAL A 1081 -24.85 33.63 -26.52
C VAL A 1081 -24.38 33.80 -25.08
N LEU A 1082 -24.25 32.69 -24.35
CA LEU A 1082 -23.73 32.70 -22.98
C LEU A 1082 -22.31 33.29 -22.91
N GLN A 1083 -21.44 32.93 -23.87
CA GLN A 1083 -20.06 33.44 -23.93
C GLN A 1083 -20.01 34.96 -24.20
N THR A 1084 -20.99 35.51 -24.92
CA THR A 1084 -21.08 36.96 -25.17
C THR A 1084 -21.40 37.72 -23.87
N ILE A 1085 -22.21 37.12 -22.99
CA ILE A 1085 -22.65 37.74 -21.72
C ILE A 1085 -21.60 37.59 -20.62
N PHE A 1086 -21.09 36.38 -20.40
CA PHE A 1086 -20.06 36.09 -19.38
C PHE A 1086 -18.63 36.43 -19.83
N GLY A 1087 -18.40 36.66 -21.12
CA GLY A 1087 -17.11 37.05 -21.68
C GLY A 1087 -16.12 35.88 -21.86
N PRO A 1088 -14.99 36.12 -22.54
CA PRO A 1088 -14.07 35.06 -23.00
C PRO A 1088 -13.20 34.43 -21.89
N ARG A 1089 -13.14 35.04 -20.70
CA ARG A 1089 -12.32 34.55 -19.58
C ARG A 1089 -13.06 33.53 -18.70
N VAL A 1090 -14.35 33.32 -18.93
CA VAL A 1090 -15.18 32.37 -18.17
C VAL A 1090 -15.40 31.11 -19.00
N THR A 1091 -15.08 29.97 -18.40
CA THR A 1091 -15.41 28.66 -18.94
C THR A 1091 -16.83 28.31 -18.55
N ILE A 1092 -17.65 27.98 -19.54
CA ILE A 1092 -19.09 27.72 -19.38
C ILE A 1092 -19.36 26.30 -19.84
N ASN A 1093 -19.84 25.47 -18.92
CA ASN A 1093 -20.46 24.19 -19.23
C ASN A 1093 -21.95 24.28 -18.88
N PHE A 1094 -22.81 23.63 -19.65
CA PHE A 1094 -24.23 23.56 -19.31
C PHE A 1094 -24.80 22.18 -19.58
N GLU A 1095 -25.78 21.80 -18.76
CA GLU A 1095 -26.51 20.55 -18.87
C GLU A 1095 -28.00 20.85 -18.79
N LYS A 1096 -28.80 20.28 -19.71
CA LYS A 1096 -30.26 20.39 -19.63
C LYS A 1096 -30.75 19.53 -18.46
N ILE A 1097 -31.42 20.17 -17.50
CA ILE A 1097 -31.90 19.52 -16.27
C ILE A 1097 -33.42 19.40 -16.20
N ASP A 1098 -34.16 20.22 -16.96
CA ASP A 1098 -35.62 20.25 -16.89
C ASP A 1098 -36.26 20.67 -18.22
N GLU A 1099 -37.51 20.25 -18.43
CA GLU A 1099 -38.36 20.62 -19.56
C GLU A 1099 -39.81 20.80 -19.09
N TYR A 1100 -40.37 21.97 -19.36
CA TYR A 1100 -41.72 22.34 -18.97
C TYR A 1100 -42.54 22.76 -20.18
N VAL A 1101 -43.81 22.34 -20.24
CA VAL A 1101 -44.77 22.77 -21.27
C VAL A 1101 -45.99 23.34 -20.58
N ASN A 1102 -46.38 24.56 -20.95
CA ASN A 1102 -47.56 25.20 -20.38
C ASN A 1102 -48.87 24.75 -21.07
N GLU A 1103 -50.02 25.13 -20.51
CA GLU A 1103 -51.35 24.80 -21.04
C GLU A 1103 -51.61 25.33 -22.47
N ALA A 1104 -50.86 26.36 -22.90
CA ALA A 1104 -50.93 26.93 -24.24
C ALA A 1104 -49.98 26.25 -25.25
N GLY A 1105 -49.26 25.19 -24.83
CA GLY A 1105 -48.33 24.44 -25.68
C GLY A 1105 -46.94 25.07 -25.83
N ARG A 1106 -46.62 26.12 -25.07
CA ARG A 1106 -45.29 26.77 -25.07
C ARG A 1106 -44.31 25.95 -24.23
N GLN A 1107 -43.12 25.70 -24.77
CA GLN A 1107 -42.06 24.92 -24.10
C GLN A 1107 -41.02 25.85 -23.44
N ALA A 1108 -40.50 25.44 -22.29
CA ALA A 1108 -39.39 26.08 -21.58
C ALA A 1108 -38.37 25.01 -21.18
N TYR A 1109 -37.07 25.32 -21.28
CA TYR A 1109 -36.00 24.42 -20.87
C TYR A 1109 -35.24 24.99 -19.67
N GLY A 1110 -34.94 24.12 -18.71
CA GLY A 1110 -34.06 24.39 -17.59
C GLY A 1110 -32.66 23.86 -17.85
N TYR A 1111 -31.65 24.71 -17.66
CA TYR A 1111 -30.24 24.37 -17.80
C TYR A 1111 -29.48 24.67 -16.52
N ARG A 1112 -28.62 23.74 -16.09
CA ARG A 1112 -27.62 23.99 -15.06
C ARG A 1112 -26.34 24.47 -15.70
N LEU A 1113 -25.97 25.72 -15.44
CA LEU A 1113 -24.70 26.30 -15.82
C LEU A 1113 -23.64 25.98 -14.76
N THR A 1114 -22.47 25.54 -15.21
CA THR A 1114 -21.25 25.44 -14.41
C THR A 1114 -20.23 26.41 -14.97
N LEU A 1115 -19.90 27.42 -14.17
CA LEU A 1115 -19.14 28.59 -14.56
C LEU A 1115 -17.84 28.64 -13.76
N SER A 1116 -16.69 28.66 -14.42
CA SER A 1116 -15.39 28.72 -13.76
C SER A 1116 -14.41 29.65 -14.47
N SER A 1117 -13.45 30.21 -13.74
CA SER A 1117 -12.34 30.96 -14.34
C SER A 1117 -11.06 30.73 -13.57
N SER A 1118 -9.99 30.42 -14.31
CA SER A 1118 -8.62 30.35 -13.80
C SER A 1118 -7.87 31.67 -13.94
N THR A 1119 -8.37 32.62 -14.73
CA THR A 1119 -7.66 33.87 -15.03
C THR A 1119 -8.34 35.09 -14.45
N MET A 1120 -9.59 34.98 -13.98
CA MET A 1120 -10.39 36.08 -13.44
C MET A 1120 -10.87 35.75 -12.03
N SER A 1121 -10.98 36.77 -11.20
CA SER A 1121 -11.64 36.69 -9.89
C SER A 1121 -13.16 36.55 -10.06
N LEU A 1122 -13.63 35.30 -10.09
CA LEU A 1122 -15.03 34.98 -10.37
C LEU A 1122 -15.91 35.13 -9.11
N SER A 1123 -16.33 36.36 -8.82
CA SER A 1123 -17.16 36.68 -7.63
C SER A 1123 -18.61 36.19 -7.75
N LYS A 1124 -19.26 36.00 -6.61
CA LYS A 1124 -20.67 35.59 -6.56
C LYS A 1124 -21.59 36.67 -7.14
N GLU A 1125 -21.29 37.93 -6.86
CA GLU A 1125 -22.04 39.09 -7.35
C GLU A 1125 -21.99 39.16 -8.88
N TYR A 1126 -20.81 38.93 -9.47
CA TYR A 1126 -20.63 38.89 -10.91
C TYR A 1126 -21.48 37.78 -11.54
N ILE A 1127 -21.43 36.56 -10.99
CA ILE A 1127 -22.21 35.43 -11.49
C ILE A 1127 -23.71 35.69 -11.40
N ASN A 1128 -24.20 36.19 -10.26
CA ASN A 1128 -25.62 36.44 -10.10
C ASN A 1128 -26.11 37.51 -11.09
N SER A 1129 -25.39 38.64 -11.19
CA SER A 1129 -25.72 39.71 -12.13
C SER A 1129 -25.75 39.22 -13.58
N LYS A 1130 -24.76 38.41 -13.98
CA LYS A 1130 -24.68 37.84 -15.33
C LYS A 1130 -25.73 36.76 -15.60
N CYS A 1131 -26.09 35.96 -14.62
CA CYS A 1131 -27.20 35.01 -14.75
C CYS A 1131 -28.54 35.73 -14.94
N ASP A 1132 -28.78 36.84 -14.22
CA ASP A 1132 -29.99 37.65 -14.41
C ASP A 1132 -30.02 38.24 -15.84
N GLU A 1133 -28.88 38.78 -16.32
CA GLU A 1133 -28.73 39.26 -17.71
C GLU A 1133 -28.97 38.14 -18.75
N VAL A 1134 -28.53 36.92 -18.46
CA VAL A 1134 -28.78 35.74 -19.32
C VAL A 1134 -30.26 35.43 -19.42
N VAL A 1135 -30.99 35.38 -18.29
CA VAL A 1135 -32.42 35.05 -18.31
C VAL A 1135 -33.19 36.12 -19.10
N ASP A 1136 -32.92 37.41 -18.82
CA ASP A 1136 -33.55 38.53 -19.53
C ASP A 1136 -33.24 38.50 -21.03
N ALA A 1137 -31.99 38.21 -21.40
CA ALA A 1137 -31.57 38.15 -22.79
C ALA A 1137 -32.18 36.96 -23.54
N LEU A 1138 -32.22 35.78 -22.93
CA LEU A 1138 -32.70 34.54 -23.57
C LEU A 1138 -34.21 34.54 -23.82
N ASP A 1139 -34.99 35.17 -22.94
CA ASP A 1139 -36.46 35.25 -23.10
C ASP A 1139 -36.89 36.08 -24.32
N VAL A 1140 -36.07 37.04 -24.74
CA VAL A 1140 -36.33 37.91 -25.91
C VAL A 1140 -35.39 37.63 -27.10
N HIS A 1141 -34.48 36.65 -26.98
CA HIS A 1141 -33.49 36.36 -28.01
C HIS A 1141 -34.13 35.77 -29.28
N VAL A 1142 -33.67 36.24 -30.44
CA VAL A 1142 -34.02 35.71 -31.76
C VAL A 1142 -32.87 34.82 -32.22
N TRP A 1143 -33.13 33.51 -32.35
CA TRP A 1143 -32.14 32.44 -32.46
C TRP A 1143 -31.60 32.14 -33.86
#